data_AF-R7LAA4-F1
#
_entry.id   AF-R7LAA4-F1
#
_cell.length_a   1.000
_cell.length_b   1.000
_cell.length_c   1.000
_cell.angle_alpha   90.00
_cell.angle_beta   90.00
_cell.angle_gamma   90.00
#
_symmetry.space_group_name_H-M   'P 1'
#
loop_
_entity.id
_entity.type
_entity.pdbx_description
1 polymer ?
#
loop_
_entity_poly.entity_id
_entity_poly.type
_entity_poly.pdbx_seq_one_letter_code
_entity_poly.pdbx_strand_id
1 'polypeptide(L)'
;MIRNILASLLLLIPLVSVSIAGQSRPFNPDSDVNYISKHATLDKSAATIKFKSERDGWNHMAYLFKGSFKPNSTYTVFFNYRNPDVPDQNAILQFYARNTASEIPQADYASKDLPLRNNWTRGFISFFTDANADKYALGISSKYPMSCEIKDIVLKNGSPEDFVPIKSESPIEVDRNSLPTGAKEFEVEMPRPEKELIVNASEFGLDESAENCATIINAALEHCKKIGASKLVLPKGRYKIFEETPIKINGMKDFEFDGGGSTFVYRKRYSGNMAISYCVRTRIRNFNMDWDWETDPLASLVRVVKVVPGEYVDFEFYQYKNFPNRNVRVSNISSYDRKAKSVGIENGATISYEMKRGLHTPPKTEWLNGNTLRVFSVPNKTPLEAGQYYRMQHNYYEMGGIAMNSNKHLRMEDINIYSCCGQATHVRGTQQYWLFKNVNIAPPKGKSRRPISATADHCMIETSAGYFKMIDCDMGFGADDCINMHDNSLFTTKASANSVRTKSARNSYLYNKGEIFEFREDDYSPTGFTAKVADVKVVDKENGVNEIFFDKEIPNPQNSGFILFNWRYNTSNVIVRNCYFHQNRARGILIIARDVTIENCRFYRNEMGAIKIETGYTFKSWSEGLGVNNVVVRNCSFDTCNPLGVRNENFERDIFMGVYMRTDPSPIRTNFPIIENVLFENNKFKDTFGLVAFISSCHNVTFLNNTFENTKERKTPRPYRGSFYLSHTNNVKIINNKFMLSDFAPNPGIFTDKDSVKNTVVAGNEIVEKK
;
A
#
# COMPACT_ATOMS: atom_id res chain seq x y z
N MET A 1 44.80 -21.71 35.01
CA MET A 1 43.59 -21.52 35.83
C MET A 1 42.49 -21.03 34.92
N ILE A 2 41.87 -22.01 34.27
CA ILE A 2 40.80 -21.92 33.29
C ILE A 2 39.76 -22.91 33.83
N ARG A 3 38.48 -22.54 33.74
CA ARG A 3 37.25 -23.23 34.19
C ARG A 3 36.61 -22.61 35.44
N ASN A 4 35.31 -22.35 35.28
CA ASN A 4 34.28 -22.10 36.31
C ASN A 4 33.92 -20.66 36.66
N ILE A 5 33.52 -19.84 35.66
CA ILE A 5 32.46 -18.82 35.84
C ILE A 5 31.64 -18.76 34.55
N LEU A 6 30.84 -19.79 34.27
CA LEU A 6 29.88 -19.82 33.16
C LEU A 6 28.75 -20.80 33.53
N ALA A 7 28.05 -20.51 34.63
CA ALA A 7 26.93 -21.33 35.09
C ALA A 7 25.97 -20.53 36.00
N SER A 8 25.66 -19.26 35.71
CA SER A 8 24.66 -18.51 36.52
C SER A 8 24.06 -17.28 35.82
N LEU A 9 23.75 -17.32 34.52
CA LEU A 9 22.98 -16.22 33.89
C LEU A 9 22.07 -16.71 32.73
N LEU A 10 21.50 -17.90 32.91
CA LEU A 10 20.49 -18.49 32.02
C LEU A 10 19.19 -18.58 32.81
N LEU A 11 18.49 -17.45 32.98
CA LEU A 11 17.11 -17.40 33.46
C LEU A 11 16.51 -16.04 33.08
N LEU A 12 15.36 -16.09 32.39
CA LEU A 12 14.51 -15.00 31.90
C LEU A 12 14.80 -14.49 30.48
N ILE A 13 14.78 -15.40 29.51
CA ILE A 13 14.13 -15.13 28.22
C ILE A 13 12.92 -16.07 28.17
N PRO A 14 11.68 -15.60 27.94
CA PRO A 14 10.59 -16.52 27.71
C PRO A 14 10.89 -17.23 26.40
N LEU A 15 11.32 -18.50 26.51
CA LEU A 15 11.19 -19.45 25.42
C LEU A 15 9.71 -19.46 25.04
N VAL A 16 9.36 -18.69 24.02
CA VAL A 16 8.13 -18.91 23.27
C VAL A 16 8.33 -20.26 22.62
N SER A 17 7.87 -21.31 23.30
CA SER A 17 7.72 -22.63 22.72
C SER A 17 6.85 -22.47 21.48
N VAL A 18 7.46 -22.50 20.30
CA VAL A 18 6.74 -22.74 19.06
C VAL A 18 6.16 -24.14 19.24
N SER A 19 4.86 -24.23 19.52
CA SER A 19 4.21 -25.52 19.70
C SER A 19 4.29 -26.28 18.38
N ILE A 20 5.12 -27.31 18.38
CA ILE A 20 5.08 -28.43 17.44
C ILE A 20 3.62 -28.90 17.38
N ALA A 21 3.03 -28.91 16.18
CA ALA A 21 1.68 -29.41 15.84
C ALA A 21 0.72 -29.57 17.03
N GLY A 22 0.05 -28.49 17.44
CA GLY A 22 -0.81 -28.55 18.62
C GLY A 22 -1.97 -29.52 18.42
N GLN A 23 -2.23 -30.34 19.45
CA GLN A 23 -3.39 -31.23 19.51
C GLN A 23 -4.67 -30.45 19.19
N SER A 24 -5.40 -30.90 18.18
CA SER A 24 -6.74 -30.42 17.86
C SER A 24 -7.78 -31.25 18.61
N ARG A 25 -8.77 -30.60 19.23
CA ARG A 25 -9.87 -31.25 19.92
C ARG A 25 -11.21 -30.73 19.35
N PRO A 26 -12.10 -31.61 18.87
CA PRO A 26 -13.43 -31.20 18.46
C PRO A 26 -14.25 -30.75 19.67
N PHE A 27 -15.18 -29.82 19.44
CA PHE A 27 -16.15 -29.36 20.41
C PHE A 27 -17.03 -30.50 20.90
N ASN A 28 -17.09 -30.66 22.22
CA ASN A 28 -17.97 -31.60 22.89
C ASN A 28 -19.11 -30.82 23.56
N PRO A 29 -20.35 -30.93 23.06
CA PRO A 29 -21.49 -30.15 23.56
C PRO A 29 -21.88 -30.46 25.01
N ASP A 30 -21.40 -31.56 25.60
CA ASP A 30 -21.68 -31.91 27.00
C ASP A 30 -20.69 -31.31 27.99
N SER A 31 -19.47 -30.98 27.56
CA SER A 31 -18.40 -30.49 28.46
C SER A 31 -17.86 -29.11 28.12
N ASP A 32 -18.00 -28.69 26.87
CA ASP A 32 -17.44 -27.42 26.39
C ASP A 32 -18.44 -26.26 26.42
N VAL A 33 -19.69 -26.51 26.80
CA VAL A 33 -20.72 -25.47 26.88
C VAL A 33 -20.83 -24.98 28.30
N ASN A 34 -20.46 -23.72 28.52
CA ASN A 34 -20.54 -23.08 29.83
C ASN A 34 -21.77 -22.20 29.98
N TYR A 35 -22.26 -21.65 28.86
CA TYR A 35 -23.48 -20.84 28.82
C TYR A 35 -24.09 -20.90 27.41
N ILE A 36 -25.42 -21.00 27.35
CA ILE A 36 -26.25 -20.80 26.14
C ILE A 36 -27.40 -19.88 26.57
N SER A 37 -27.63 -18.80 25.82
CA SER A 37 -28.71 -17.86 26.12
C SER A 37 -30.07 -18.41 25.69
N LYS A 38 -31.16 -17.82 26.18
CA LYS A 38 -32.53 -18.17 25.76
C LYS A 38 -32.82 -17.93 24.27
N HIS A 39 -31.95 -17.21 23.57
CA HIS A 39 -32.07 -16.90 22.14
C HIS A 39 -31.24 -17.84 21.26
N ALA A 40 -30.55 -18.81 21.89
CA ALA A 40 -29.75 -19.81 21.23
C ALA A 40 -30.23 -21.22 21.62
N THR A 41 -30.11 -22.16 20.69
CA THR A 41 -30.36 -23.58 20.89
C THR A 41 -29.10 -24.36 20.55
N LEU A 42 -28.86 -25.44 21.31
CA LEU A 42 -27.77 -26.36 21.10
C LEU A 42 -28.35 -27.71 20.69
N ASP A 43 -28.10 -28.12 19.44
CA ASP A 43 -28.29 -29.50 19.01
C ASP A 43 -27.06 -30.31 19.42
N LYS A 44 -27.19 -31.09 20.48
CA LYS A 44 -26.10 -31.92 20.99
C LYS A 44 -25.71 -33.04 20.03
N SER A 45 -26.65 -33.58 19.25
CA SER A 45 -26.40 -34.69 18.33
C SER A 45 -25.57 -34.24 17.12
N ALA A 46 -25.83 -33.03 16.64
CA ALA A 46 -25.12 -32.43 15.52
C ALA A 46 -24.00 -31.47 15.94
N ALA A 47 -23.72 -31.35 17.25
CA ALA A 47 -22.79 -30.38 17.83
C ALA A 47 -22.93 -28.97 17.23
N THR A 48 -24.19 -28.54 17.01
CA THR A 48 -24.55 -27.33 16.27
C THR A 48 -25.22 -26.33 17.20
N ILE A 49 -24.76 -25.08 17.17
CA ILE A 49 -25.38 -23.95 17.87
C ILE A 49 -26.18 -23.16 16.85
N LYS A 50 -27.45 -22.91 17.13
CA LYS A 50 -28.31 -22.03 16.33
C LYS A 50 -28.79 -20.89 17.21
N PHE A 51 -28.90 -19.69 16.65
CA PHE A 51 -29.54 -18.59 17.36
C PHE A 51 -30.32 -17.69 16.42
N LYS A 52 -31.35 -17.07 16.97
CA LYS A 52 -32.13 -16.03 16.32
C LYS A 52 -32.29 -14.87 17.30
N SER A 53 -31.67 -13.75 16.98
CA SER A 53 -31.87 -12.50 17.71
C SER A 53 -32.91 -11.67 16.97
N GLU A 54 -33.86 -11.13 17.73
CA GLU A 54 -34.88 -10.19 17.25
C GLU A 54 -34.72 -8.80 17.91
N ARG A 55 -33.61 -8.60 18.65
CA ARG A 55 -33.38 -7.41 19.48
C ARG A 55 -32.25 -6.54 18.93
N ASP A 56 -32.48 -5.23 18.95
CA ASP A 56 -31.46 -4.21 18.71
C ASP A 56 -30.40 -4.14 19.82
N GLY A 57 -29.16 -3.88 19.42
CA GLY A 57 -28.00 -3.86 20.33
C GLY A 57 -27.31 -5.22 20.45
N TRP A 58 -26.40 -5.33 21.43
CA TRP A 58 -25.60 -6.53 21.65
C TRP A 58 -26.38 -7.61 22.40
N ASN A 59 -26.29 -8.84 21.90
CA ASN A 59 -26.94 -10.04 22.41
C ASN A 59 -25.86 -11.12 22.60
N HIS A 60 -25.62 -11.54 23.84
CA HIS A 60 -24.70 -12.63 24.14
C HIS A 60 -25.40 -13.98 23.91
N MET A 61 -24.78 -14.86 23.15
CA MET A 61 -25.38 -16.13 22.69
C MET A 61 -24.83 -17.33 23.44
N ALA A 62 -23.51 -17.46 23.54
CA ALA A 62 -22.89 -18.62 24.18
C ALA A 62 -21.52 -18.30 24.77
N TYR A 63 -21.11 -19.07 25.79
CA TYR A 63 -19.72 -19.22 26.22
C TYR A 63 -19.30 -20.68 26.10
N LEU A 64 -18.18 -20.90 25.43
CA LEU A 64 -17.59 -22.21 25.19
C LEU A 64 -16.19 -22.32 25.80
N PHE A 65 -15.75 -23.55 26.05
CA PHE A 65 -14.36 -23.92 26.40
C PHE A 65 -13.81 -23.30 27.69
N LYS A 66 -14.63 -22.80 28.61
CA LYS A 66 -14.15 -22.28 29.89
C LYS A 66 -13.40 -23.37 30.66
N GLY A 67 -12.20 -23.04 31.15
CA GLY A 67 -11.32 -23.98 31.83
C GLY A 67 -10.53 -24.92 30.90
N SER A 68 -10.73 -24.88 29.58
CA SER A 68 -9.99 -25.72 28.62
C SER A 68 -8.64 -25.12 28.18
N PHE A 69 -8.35 -23.88 28.55
CA PHE A 69 -7.14 -23.18 28.11
C PHE A 69 -6.01 -23.28 29.14
N LYS A 70 -4.78 -23.48 28.66
CA LYS A 70 -3.56 -23.51 29.47
C LYS A 70 -2.91 -22.12 29.51
N PRO A 71 -2.27 -21.73 30.62
CA PRO A 71 -1.54 -20.47 30.70
C PRO A 71 -0.49 -20.27 29.63
N ASN A 72 -0.28 -19.02 29.25
CA ASN A 72 0.79 -18.56 28.36
C ASN A 72 0.85 -19.31 27.01
N SER A 73 -0.33 -19.67 26.48
CA SER A 73 -0.47 -20.48 25.27
C SER A 73 -1.34 -19.77 24.24
N THR A 74 -1.00 -19.93 22.97
CA THR A 74 -1.83 -19.50 21.84
C THR A 74 -2.87 -20.57 21.55
N TYR A 75 -4.11 -20.17 21.34
CA TYR A 75 -5.19 -21.04 20.88
C TYR A 75 -5.84 -20.48 19.63
N THR A 76 -6.37 -21.39 18.82
CA THR A 76 -7.23 -21.08 17.69
C THR A 76 -8.48 -21.92 17.76
N VAL A 77 -9.64 -21.29 17.65
CA VAL A 77 -10.92 -21.98 17.49
C VAL A 77 -11.39 -21.83 16.06
N PHE A 78 -11.53 -22.94 15.35
CA PHE A 78 -12.16 -23.02 14.03
C PHE A 78 -13.63 -23.40 14.16
N PHE A 79 -14.46 -22.97 13.22
CA PHE A 79 -15.88 -23.31 13.16
C PHE A 79 -16.43 -23.02 11.75
N ASN A 80 -17.53 -23.66 11.38
CA ASN A 80 -18.32 -23.30 10.21
C ASN A 80 -19.57 -22.54 10.64
N TYR A 81 -19.91 -21.46 9.94
CA TYR A 81 -21.09 -20.66 10.24
C TYR A 81 -21.84 -20.24 8.97
N ARG A 82 -23.13 -19.92 9.12
CA ARG A 82 -23.95 -19.24 8.11
C ARG A 82 -25.05 -18.41 8.76
N ASN A 83 -25.59 -17.46 7.99
CA ASN A 83 -26.72 -16.60 8.32
C ASN A 83 -27.83 -16.88 7.30
N PRO A 84 -28.77 -17.80 7.60
CA PRO A 84 -29.73 -18.30 6.62
C PRO A 84 -30.76 -17.24 6.16
N ASP A 85 -31.03 -16.25 7.01
CA ASP A 85 -31.96 -15.15 6.72
C ASP A 85 -31.18 -13.90 6.30
N VAL A 86 -31.83 -12.99 5.56
CA VAL A 86 -31.27 -11.68 5.22
C VAL A 86 -31.12 -10.86 6.51
N PRO A 87 -29.90 -10.58 6.98
CA PRO A 87 -29.69 -9.86 8.22
C PRO A 87 -29.89 -8.35 8.00
N ASP A 88 -30.05 -7.59 9.09
CA ASP A 88 -29.91 -6.14 9.03
C ASP A 88 -28.56 -5.76 8.41
N GLN A 89 -28.53 -4.71 7.58
CA GLN A 89 -27.32 -4.26 6.90
C GLN A 89 -26.17 -3.88 7.85
N ASN A 90 -26.49 -3.58 9.12
CA ASN A 90 -25.55 -3.22 10.17
C ASN A 90 -25.32 -4.35 11.19
N ALA A 91 -25.89 -5.54 10.95
CA ALA A 91 -25.78 -6.63 11.90
C ALA A 91 -24.33 -7.13 12.01
N ILE A 92 -23.93 -7.54 13.22
CA ILE A 92 -22.56 -8.01 13.49
C ILE A 92 -22.62 -9.35 14.20
N LEU A 93 -21.96 -10.37 13.65
CA LEU A 93 -21.66 -11.61 14.36
C LEU A 93 -20.26 -11.50 14.94
N GLN A 94 -20.10 -11.60 16.26
CA GLN A 94 -18.81 -11.49 16.92
C GLN A 94 -18.46 -12.75 17.69
N PHE A 95 -17.23 -13.22 17.50
CA PHE A 95 -16.58 -14.17 18.40
C PHE A 95 -15.54 -13.42 19.23
N TYR A 96 -15.36 -13.80 20.49
CA TYR A 96 -14.39 -13.15 21.37
C TYR A 96 -13.85 -14.13 22.41
N ALA A 97 -12.63 -13.88 22.90
CA ALA A 97 -12.04 -14.58 24.03
C ALA A 97 -11.96 -13.60 25.21
N ARG A 98 -12.67 -13.93 26.29
CA ARG A 98 -12.76 -13.07 27.48
C ARG A 98 -12.48 -13.84 28.74
N ASN A 99 -11.80 -13.18 29.67
CA ASN A 99 -11.81 -13.60 31.06
C ASN A 99 -13.21 -13.41 31.65
N THR A 100 -13.91 -14.51 31.90
CA THR A 100 -15.32 -14.50 32.35
C THR A 100 -15.55 -13.87 33.73
N ALA A 101 -14.49 -13.47 34.45
CA ALA A 101 -14.59 -12.65 35.65
C ALA A 101 -14.82 -11.15 35.37
N SER A 102 -14.75 -10.72 34.11
CA SER A 102 -14.99 -9.34 33.68
C SER A 102 -16.20 -9.27 32.74
N GLU A 103 -17.16 -8.40 33.03
CA GLU A 103 -18.36 -8.21 32.19
C GLU A 103 -18.19 -7.09 31.14
N ILE A 104 -17.10 -6.32 31.19
CA ILE A 104 -16.87 -5.19 30.30
C ILE A 104 -16.25 -5.64 28.96
N PRO A 105 -16.75 -5.18 27.80
CA PRO A 105 -16.19 -5.51 26.48
C PRO A 105 -14.72 -5.13 26.29
N GLN A 106 -14.23 -4.13 27.03
CA GLN A 106 -12.83 -3.71 27.02
C GLN A 106 -11.87 -4.76 27.61
N ALA A 107 -12.41 -5.80 28.26
CA ALA A 107 -11.65 -6.94 28.76
C ALA A 107 -11.57 -8.12 27.78
N ASP A 108 -12.08 -7.96 26.55
CA ASP A 108 -11.86 -8.92 25.47
C ASP A 108 -10.37 -8.96 25.12
N TYR A 109 -9.75 -10.11 25.33
CA TYR A 109 -8.35 -10.35 24.97
C TYR A 109 -8.18 -10.50 23.47
N ALA A 110 -9.21 -11.03 22.81
CA ALA A 110 -9.36 -11.00 21.36
C ALA A 110 -10.84 -10.93 21.02
N SER A 111 -11.19 -10.23 19.95
CA SER A 111 -12.51 -10.29 19.36
C SER A 111 -12.40 -10.23 17.85
N LYS A 112 -13.35 -10.85 17.16
CA LYS A 112 -13.41 -10.91 15.70
C LYS A 112 -14.86 -10.81 15.26
N ASP A 113 -15.15 -9.74 14.55
CA ASP A 113 -16.41 -9.58 13.82
C ASP A 113 -16.31 -10.39 12.53
N LEU A 114 -17.32 -11.21 12.27
CA LEU A 114 -17.39 -12.09 11.12
C LEU A 114 -18.30 -11.48 10.05
N PRO A 115 -17.93 -11.61 8.76
CA PRO A 115 -18.82 -11.21 7.68
C PRO A 115 -20.05 -12.11 7.66
N LEU A 116 -21.22 -11.54 7.40
CA LEU A 116 -22.46 -12.30 7.31
C LEU A 116 -22.55 -13.04 5.97
N ARG A 117 -22.89 -14.33 6.00
CA ARG A 117 -22.82 -15.22 4.82
C ARG A 117 -23.99 -16.18 4.80
N ASN A 118 -24.74 -16.24 3.70
CA ASN A 118 -25.85 -17.20 3.56
C ASN A 118 -25.34 -18.64 3.36
N ASN A 119 -24.19 -18.79 2.71
CA ASN A 119 -23.54 -20.08 2.51
C ASN A 119 -22.66 -20.44 3.71
N TRP A 120 -22.53 -21.75 3.97
CA TRP A 120 -21.59 -22.28 4.96
C TRP A 120 -20.18 -21.74 4.69
N THR A 121 -19.66 -21.01 5.67
CA THR A 121 -18.37 -20.35 5.60
C THR A 121 -17.54 -20.76 6.81
N ARG A 122 -16.27 -21.06 6.59
CA ARG A 122 -15.33 -21.34 7.68
C ARG A 122 -14.89 -20.04 8.35
N GLY A 123 -14.96 -19.99 9.66
CA GLY A 123 -14.44 -18.94 10.51
C GLY A 123 -13.38 -19.48 11.47
N PHE A 124 -12.60 -18.56 12.04
CA PHE A 124 -11.72 -18.85 13.16
C PHE A 124 -11.46 -17.62 14.00
N ILE A 125 -11.09 -17.80 15.25
CA ILE A 125 -10.52 -16.77 16.13
C ILE A 125 -9.30 -17.32 16.84
N SER A 126 -8.26 -16.50 16.99
CA SER A 126 -7.02 -16.86 17.67
C SER A 126 -6.73 -15.87 18.78
N PHE A 127 -6.20 -16.37 19.90
CA PHE A 127 -5.90 -15.57 21.07
C PHE A 127 -4.77 -16.21 21.88
N PHE A 128 -4.01 -15.36 22.58
CA PHE A 128 -3.05 -15.78 23.59
C PHE A 128 -3.71 -15.71 24.96
N THR A 129 -3.41 -16.68 25.81
CA THR A 129 -3.93 -16.74 27.18
C THR A 129 -2.83 -16.40 28.17
N ASP A 130 -3.16 -15.63 29.21
CA ASP A 130 -2.21 -15.25 30.26
C ASP A 130 -2.17 -16.29 31.40
N ALA A 131 -1.59 -15.92 32.55
CA ALA A 131 -1.51 -16.76 33.74
C ALA A 131 -2.88 -17.24 34.27
N ASN A 132 -3.97 -16.54 33.95
CA ASN A 132 -5.34 -16.84 34.42
C ASN A 132 -6.19 -17.57 33.36
N ALA A 133 -5.56 -18.34 32.48
CA ALA A 133 -6.21 -18.99 31.32
C ALA A 133 -7.45 -19.84 31.67
N ASP A 134 -7.53 -20.40 32.88
CA ASP A 134 -8.67 -21.18 33.37
C ASP A 134 -9.98 -20.39 33.41
N LYS A 135 -9.90 -19.06 33.55
CA LYS A 135 -11.05 -18.15 33.61
C LYS A 135 -11.55 -17.71 32.23
N TYR A 136 -10.83 -18.02 31.17
CA TYR A 136 -11.15 -17.59 29.82
C TYR A 136 -12.24 -18.46 29.22
N ALA A 137 -13.13 -17.87 28.45
CA ALA A 137 -14.09 -18.57 27.61
C ALA A 137 -14.14 -17.95 26.21
N LEU A 138 -14.51 -18.76 25.23
CA LEU A 138 -14.88 -18.28 23.90
C LEU A 138 -16.35 -17.83 23.93
N GLY A 139 -16.58 -16.53 23.79
CA GLY A 139 -17.89 -15.94 23.67
C GLY A 139 -18.36 -15.79 22.22
N ILE A 140 -19.67 -15.91 22.02
CA ILE A 140 -20.36 -15.67 20.75
C ILE A 140 -21.45 -14.64 21.02
N SER A 141 -21.50 -13.57 20.22
CA SER A 141 -22.50 -12.51 20.34
C SER A 141 -23.01 -12.06 18.97
N SER A 142 -24.22 -11.52 18.94
CA SER A 142 -24.72 -10.76 17.80
C SER A 142 -24.99 -9.30 18.17
N LYS A 143 -24.86 -8.39 17.21
CA LYS A 143 -25.40 -7.03 17.29
C LYS A 143 -26.51 -6.90 16.25
N TYR A 144 -27.67 -6.41 16.68
CA TYR A 144 -28.90 -6.30 15.89
C TYR A 144 -29.54 -7.67 15.52
N PRO A 145 -30.79 -7.67 15.02
CA PRO A 145 -31.50 -8.88 14.66
C PRO A 145 -30.79 -9.70 13.56
N MET A 146 -30.64 -11.00 13.79
CA MET A 146 -30.11 -11.96 12.80
C MET A 146 -30.40 -13.41 13.21
N SER A 147 -30.39 -14.30 12.23
CA SER A 147 -30.28 -15.75 12.42
C SER A 147 -28.87 -16.22 12.12
N CYS A 148 -28.37 -17.19 12.87
CA CYS A 148 -27.07 -17.81 12.61
C CYS A 148 -27.07 -19.29 13.04
N GLU A 149 -26.34 -20.10 12.28
CA GLU A 149 -26.02 -21.48 12.60
C GLU A 149 -24.51 -21.65 12.63
N ILE A 150 -23.99 -22.38 13.62
CA ILE A 150 -22.56 -22.62 13.85
C ILE A 150 -22.35 -24.11 14.13
N LYS A 151 -21.40 -24.75 13.46
CA LYS A 151 -21.05 -26.17 13.63
C LYS A 151 -19.56 -26.41 13.40
N ASP A 152 -19.13 -27.67 13.47
CA ASP A 152 -17.75 -28.11 13.19
C ASP A 152 -16.73 -27.31 14.01
N ILE A 153 -17.06 -27.02 15.28
CA ILE A 153 -16.22 -26.21 16.16
C ILE A 153 -15.02 -27.06 16.62
N VAL A 154 -13.80 -26.56 16.45
CA VAL A 154 -12.55 -27.26 16.78
C VAL A 154 -11.60 -26.31 17.51
N LEU A 155 -11.15 -26.71 18.69
CA LEU A 155 -10.10 -26.02 19.45
C LEU A 155 -8.73 -26.61 19.08
N LYS A 156 -7.81 -25.78 18.58
CA LYS A 156 -6.42 -26.15 18.27
C LYS A 156 -5.49 -25.36 19.19
N ASN A 157 -4.50 -26.03 19.77
CA ASN A 157 -3.38 -25.35 20.42
C ASN A 157 -2.41 -24.83 19.34
N GLY A 158 -1.99 -23.58 19.45
CA GLY A 158 -1.15 -22.89 18.48
C GLY A 158 -1.90 -22.00 17.49
N SER A 159 -1.12 -21.46 16.55
CA SER A 159 -1.56 -20.56 15.50
C SER A 159 -2.53 -21.26 14.52
N PRO A 160 -3.44 -20.53 13.85
CA PRO A 160 -4.30 -21.13 12.82
C PRO A 160 -3.45 -21.69 11.67
N GLU A 161 -2.29 -21.10 11.43
CA GLU A 161 -1.37 -21.47 10.37
C GLU A 161 -0.65 -22.79 10.67
N ASP A 162 -0.52 -23.60 9.63
CA ASP A 162 0.48 -24.66 9.60
C ASP A 162 1.84 -24.07 9.23
N PHE A 163 2.92 -24.71 9.67
CA PHE A 163 4.29 -24.25 9.44
C PHE A 163 5.11 -25.31 8.71
N VAL A 164 5.70 -24.93 7.58
CA VAL A 164 6.65 -25.73 6.81
C VAL A 164 8.05 -25.15 7.02
N PRO A 165 8.94 -25.81 7.79
CA PRO A 165 10.29 -25.31 8.00
C PRO A 165 11.13 -25.41 6.71
N ILE A 166 12.01 -24.44 6.49
CA ILE A 166 13.09 -24.60 5.50
C ILE A 166 14.07 -25.66 6.02
N LYS A 167 14.49 -26.54 5.12
CA LYS A 167 15.56 -27.53 5.37
C LYS A 167 16.72 -27.22 4.44
N SER A 168 17.93 -27.56 4.89
CA SER A 168 19.11 -27.49 4.05
C SER A 168 19.16 -28.71 3.13
N GLU A 169 19.16 -28.47 1.82
CA GLU A 169 19.08 -29.47 0.76
C GLU A 169 20.01 -29.08 -0.40
N SER A 170 20.37 -30.04 -1.26
CA SER A 170 21.12 -29.72 -2.47
C SER A 170 20.25 -28.94 -3.47
N PRO A 171 20.78 -27.93 -4.17
CA PRO A 171 20.01 -27.18 -5.17
C PRO A 171 19.38 -28.10 -6.22
N ILE A 172 18.14 -27.78 -6.62
CA ILE A 172 17.41 -28.51 -7.65
C ILE A 172 17.52 -27.81 -9.01
N GLU A 173 17.38 -28.57 -10.08
CA GLU A 173 17.25 -28.01 -11.43
C GLU A 173 15.90 -27.30 -11.60
N VAL A 174 15.90 -26.20 -12.34
CA VAL A 174 14.71 -25.38 -12.60
C VAL A 174 14.54 -25.18 -14.09
N ASP A 175 13.39 -25.57 -14.63
CA ASP A 175 13.03 -25.25 -16.01
C ASP A 175 12.82 -23.73 -16.16
N ARG A 176 13.84 -23.06 -16.69
CA ARG A 176 13.84 -21.61 -16.90
C ARG A 176 12.80 -21.14 -17.92
N ASN A 177 12.35 -22.00 -18.84
CA ASN A 177 11.34 -21.63 -19.82
C ASN A 177 9.93 -21.52 -19.20
N SER A 178 9.72 -22.16 -18.04
CA SER A 178 8.47 -22.07 -17.28
C SER A 178 8.35 -20.82 -16.40
N LEU A 179 9.44 -20.05 -16.27
CA LEU A 179 9.48 -18.88 -15.38
C LEU A 179 8.90 -17.64 -16.06
N PRO A 180 8.30 -16.71 -15.28
CA PRO A 180 7.92 -15.38 -15.76
C PRO A 180 9.11 -14.68 -16.43
N THR A 181 8.85 -13.99 -17.53
CA THR A 181 9.88 -13.31 -18.34
C THR A 181 9.90 -11.80 -18.11
N GLY A 182 8.83 -11.26 -17.53
CA GLY A 182 8.65 -9.84 -17.27
C GLY A 182 8.35 -9.05 -18.54
N ALA A 183 8.66 -7.76 -18.50
CA ALA A 183 8.47 -6.83 -19.60
C ALA A 183 9.40 -7.13 -20.79
N LYS A 184 8.88 -6.98 -22.01
CA LYS A 184 9.67 -6.98 -23.25
C LYS A 184 10.34 -5.62 -23.44
N GLU A 185 11.59 -5.65 -23.89
CA GLU A 185 12.30 -4.44 -24.31
C GLU A 185 11.58 -3.72 -25.46
N PHE A 186 11.65 -2.39 -25.45
CA PHE A 186 11.03 -1.53 -26.47
C PHE A 186 11.79 -0.20 -26.61
N GLU A 187 11.59 0.51 -27.71
CA GLU A 187 12.21 1.82 -27.94
C GLU A 187 11.24 2.98 -27.60
N VAL A 188 11.80 4.05 -27.04
CA VAL A 188 11.12 5.35 -26.96
C VAL A 188 11.80 6.26 -27.97
N GLU A 189 11.17 6.51 -29.11
CA GLU A 189 11.79 7.24 -30.22
C GLU A 189 12.24 8.66 -29.82
N MET A 190 13.35 9.10 -30.40
CA MET A 190 13.81 10.50 -30.31
C MET A 190 13.00 11.42 -31.23
N PRO A 191 12.98 12.75 -30.98
CA PRO A 191 12.53 13.73 -31.96
C PRO A 191 13.18 13.54 -33.33
N ARG A 192 12.39 13.68 -34.40
CA ARG A 192 12.83 13.64 -35.80
C ARG A 192 12.35 14.92 -36.53
N PRO A 193 12.88 16.09 -36.18
CA PRO A 193 12.38 17.35 -36.72
C PRO A 193 12.67 17.44 -38.23
N GLU A 194 11.74 18.02 -38.98
CA GLU A 194 11.95 18.33 -40.41
C GLU A 194 12.91 19.52 -40.61
N LYS A 195 13.05 20.38 -39.58
CA LYS A 195 13.89 21.58 -39.59
C LYS A 195 14.58 21.74 -38.24
N GLU A 196 15.88 22.04 -38.23
CA GLU A 196 16.66 22.29 -37.02
C GLU A 196 16.58 23.76 -36.56
N LEU A 197 15.37 24.26 -36.35
CA LEU A 197 15.15 25.61 -35.85
C LEU A 197 15.13 25.61 -34.31
N ILE A 198 15.93 26.49 -33.71
CA ILE A 198 16.09 26.62 -32.25
C ILE A 198 15.62 28.01 -31.82
N VAL A 199 14.81 28.07 -30.78
CA VAL A 199 14.35 29.31 -30.14
C VAL A 199 15.00 29.43 -28.77
N ASN A 200 15.45 30.64 -28.40
CA ASN A 200 15.93 30.94 -27.07
C ASN A 200 14.86 31.66 -26.26
N ALA A 201 14.55 31.17 -25.06
CA ALA A 201 13.57 31.81 -24.18
C ALA A 201 13.96 33.25 -23.77
N SER A 202 15.25 33.63 -23.83
CA SER A 202 15.67 35.02 -23.59
C SER A 202 15.08 36.01 -24.58
N GLU A 203 14.79 35.58 -25.81
CA GLU A 203 14.15 36.43 -26.85
C GLU A 203 12.73 36.85 -26.46
N PHE A 204 12.12 36.13 -25.50
CA PHE A 204 10.82 36.43 -24.92
C PHE A 204 10.92 37.16 -23.58
N GLY A 205 12.13 37.54 -23.15
CA GLY A 205 12.37 38.26 -21.90
C GLY A 205 12.57 37.36 -20.67
N LEU A 206 12.95 36.08 -20.85
CA LEU A 206 13.23 35.21 -19.71
C LEU A 206 14.60 35.52 -19.07
N ASP A 207 14.58 36.02 -17.84
CA ASP A 207 15.75 36.19 -16.98
C ASP A 207 15.41 35.94 -15.49
N GLU A 208 16.40 35.97 -14.58
CA GLU A 208 16.19 35.66 -13.15
C GLU A 208 15.38 36.72 -12.39
N SER A 209 15.22 37.92 -12.93
CA SER A 209 14.42 39.00 -12.35
C SER A 209 12.94 38.91 -12.72
N ALA A 210 12.59 38.13 -13.76
CA ALA A 210 11.21 37.99 -14.22
C ALA A 210 10.30 37.33 -13.16
N GLU A 211 9.15 37.96 -12.90
CA GLU A 211 8.16 37.46 -11.93
C GLU A 211 7.09 36.54 -12.54
N ASN A 212 6.99 36.53 -13.87
CA ASN A 212 6.04 35.78 -14.69
C ASN A 212 6.73 34.77 -15.64
N CYS A 213 7.76 34.10 -15.13
CA CYS A 213 8.61 33.18 -15.90
C CYS A 213 7.84 32.08 -16.64
N ALA A 214 6.79 31.47 -16.05
CA ALA A 214 6.03 30.43 -16.74
C ALA A 214 5.19 31.00 -17.89
N THR A 215 4.64 32.20 -17.73
CA THR A 215 3.94 32.91 -18.82
C THR A 215 4.90 33.20 -19.99
N ILE A 216 6.12 33.66 -19.71
CA ILE A 216 7.14 33.90 -20.74
C ILE A 216 7.53 32.59 -21.45
N ILE A 217 7.82 31.52 -20.69
CA ILE A 217 8.16 30.21 -21.26
C ILE A 217 7.01 29.69 -22.14
N ASN A 218 5.76 29.84 -21.71
CA ASN A 218 4.59 29.43 -22.49
C ASN A 218 4.47 30.23 -23.81
N ALA A 219 4.76 31.53 -23.80
CA ALA A 219 4.78 32.33 -25.02
C ALA A 219 5.86 31.83 -26.02
N ALA A 220 7.05 31.49 -25.51
CA ALA A 220 8.11 30.91 -26.32
C ALA A 220 7.73 29.53 -26.89
N LEU A 221 7.05 28.68 -26.12
CA LEU A 221 6.55 27.38 -26.55
C LEU A 221 5.49 27.51 -27.66
N GLU A 222 4.54 28.43 -27.52
CA GLU A 222 3.54 28.70 -28.57
C GLU A 222 4.18 29.23 -29.84
N HIS A 223 5.21 30.09 -29.71
CA HIS A 223 5.99 30.54 -30.87
C HIS A 223 6.72 29.38 -31.56
N CYS A 224 7.40 28.52 -30.79
CA CYS A 224 8.05 27.31 -31.32
C CYS A 224 7.07 26.47 -32.14
N LYS A 225 5.87 26.25 -31.60
CA LYS A 225 4.81 25.50 -32.28
C LYS A 225 4.37 26.16 -33.58
N LYS A 226 4.18 27.49 -33.57
CA LYS A 226 3.75 28.27 -34.74
C LYS A 226 4.74 28.20 -35.91
N ILE A 227 6.04 28.21 -35.61
CA ILE A 227 7.08 28.25 -36.65
C ILE A 227 7.64 26.86 -37.00
N GLY A 228 7.23 25.81 -36.28
CA GLY A 228 7.80 24.47 -36.42
C GLY A 228 9.24 24.39 -35.93
N ALA A 229 9.56 25.06 -34.82
CA ALA A 229 10.87 24.93 -34.19
C ALA A 229 11.06 23.51 -33.64
N SER A 230 12.27 22.99 -33.78
CA SER A 230 12.68 21.71 -33.22
C SER A 230 13.03 21.78 -31.73
N LYS A 231 13.36 22.98 -31.23
CA LYS A 231 13.91 23.12 -29.89
C LYS A 231 13.61 24.47 -29.25
N LEU A 232 13.26 24.45 -27.96
CA LEU A 232 13.32 25.61 -27.06
C LEU A 232 14.46 25.39 -26.06
N VAL A 233 15.38 26.37 -25.97
CA VAL A 233 16.46 26.40 -24.98
C VAL A 233 16.20 27.53 -23.99
N LEU A 234 16.36 27.24 -22.71
CA LEU A 234 16.39 28.27 -21.67
C LEU A 234 17.85 28.63 -21.34
N PRO A 235 18.17 29.93 -21.14
CA PRO A 235 19.43 30.29 -20.53
C PRO A 235 19.51 29.68 -19.12
N LYS A 236 20.72 29.31 -18.67
CA LYS A 236 20.90 28.76 -17.33
C LYS A 236 20.55 29.84 -16.30
N GLY A 237 19.58 29.57 -15.45
CA GLY A 237 19.22 30.49 -14.37
C GLY A 237 18.40 29.87 -13.25
N ARG A 238 18.15 30.65 -12.20
CA ARG A 238 17.21 30.34 -11.12
C ARG A 238 15.95 31.18 -11.26
N TYR A 239 14.90 30.59 -11.82
CA TYR A 239 13.64 31.27 -12.14
C TYR A 239 12.60 31.08 -11.04
N LYS A 240 12.05 32.18 -10.52
CA LYS A 240 10.93 32.14 -9.57
C LYS A 240 9.61 32.02 -10.35
N ILE A 241 8.88 30.94 -10.12
CA ILE A 241 7.59 30.67 -10.75
C ILE A 241 6.52 30.66 -9.66
N PHE A 242 6.14 31.85 -9.22
CA PHE A 242 5.16 32.04 -8.15
C PHE A 242 3.75 32.33 -8.68
N GLU A 243 3.62 32.66 -9.96
CA GLU A 243 2.33 32.75 -10.63
C GLU A 243 1.61 31.39 -10.68
N GLU A 244 0.27 31.42 -10.70
CA GLU A 244 -0.54 30.20 -10.80
C GLU A 244 -0.62 29.62 -12.22
N THR A 245 0.13 30.20 -13.17
CA THR A 245 0.27 29.64 -14.52
C THR A 245 1.24 28.46 -14.49
N PRO A 246 0.85 27.24 -14.91
CA PRO A 246 1.80 26.14 -15.11
C PRO A 246 2.59 26.35 -16.41
N ILE A 247 3.79 25.77 -16.50
CA ILE A 247 4.46 25.60 -17.81
C ILE A 247 3.69 24.53 -18.60
N LYS A 248 3.30 24.83 -19.84
CA LYS A 248 2.44 23.97 -20.67
C LYS A 248 3.14 23.58 -21.97
N ILE A 249 3.49 22.31 -22.09
CA ILE A 249 4.04 21.73 -23.32
C ILE A 249 2.93 20.87 -23.94
N ASN A 250 2.25 21.40 -24.96
CA ASN A 250 1.00 20.82 -25.43
C ASN A 250 0.95 20.64 -26.96
N GLY A 251 0.73 19.41 -27.40
CA GLY A 251 0.59 19.09 -28.83
C GLY A 251 1.85 19.38 -29.64
N MET A 252 3.03 19.20 -29.02
CA MET A 252 4.32 19.31 -29.70
C MET A 252 4.66 17.99 -30.40
N LYS A 253 5.30 18.06 -31.56
CA LYS A 253 5.74 16.90 -32.32
C LYS A 253 7.19 17.09 -32.74
N ASP A 254 8.02 16.07 -32.56
CA ASP A 254 9.43 16.10 -32.96
C ASP A 254 10.19 17.29 -32.34
N PHE A 255 10.03 17.46 -31.02
CA PHE A 255 10.44 18.67 -30.30
C PHE A 255 11.29 18.37 -29.04
N GLU A 256 12.25 19.24 -28.76
CA GLU A 256 13.05 19.24 -27.52
C GLU A 256 12.83 20.51 -26.67
N PHE A 257 12.52 20.31 -25.39
CA PHE A 257 12.62 21.35 -24.36
C PHE A 257 13.90 21.12 -23.55
N ASP A 258 14.86 22.05 -23.66
CA ASP A 258 16.12 22.02 -22.91
C ASP A 258 16.14 23.16 -21.89
N GLY A 259 16.06 22.80 -20.61
CA GLY A 259 16.06 23.78 -19.53
C GLY A 259 17.41 24.42 -19.24
N GLY A 260 18.49 24.05 -19.95
CA GLY A 260 19.80 24.70 -19.81
C GLY A 260 20.50 24.47 -18.46
N GLY A 261 20.06 23.50 -17.68
CA GLY A 261 20.53 23.24 -16.31
C GLY A 261 19.91 24.20 -15.28
N SER A 262 18.82 24.87 -15.64
CA SER A 262 18.14 25.86 -14.79
C SER A 262 17.47 25.25 -13.57
N THR A 263 17.10 26.08 -12.60
CA THR A 263 16.26 25.69 -11.46
C THR A 263 14.99 26.53 -11.42
N PHE A 264 13.84 25.87 -11.50
CA PHE A 264 12.53 26.49 -11.31
C PHE A 264 12.13 26.42 -9.84
N VAL A 265 11.86 27.56 -9.22
CA VAL A 265 11.52 27.69 -7.80
C VAL A 265 10.05 28.05 -7.67
N TYR A 266 9.28 27.17 -7.04
CA TYR A 266 7.83 27.34 -6.93
C TYR A 266 7.41 27.79 -5.52
N ARG A 267 6.32 28.55 -5.49
CA ARG A 267 5.57 28.91 -4.28
C ARG A 267 4.10 29.17 -4.66
N LYS A 268 3.45 28.11 -5.12
CA LYS A 268 2.06 28.13 -5.62
C LYS A 268 1.06 27.71 -4.54
N ARG A 269 -0.23 27.85 -4.80
CA ARG A 269 -1.33 27.41 -3.91
C ARG A 269 -2.40 26.58 -4.59
N TYR A 270 -2.57 26.68 -5.91
CA TYR A 270 -3.72 26.06 -6.61
C TYR A 270 -3.35 25.25 -7.84
N SER A 271 -2.36 25.69 -8.59
CA SER A 271 -1.95 25.08 -9.86
C SER A 271 -0.78 24.11 -9.71
N GLY A 272 -0.67 23.16 -10.64
CA GLY A 272 0.53 22.36 -10.81
C GLY A 272 1.71 23.19 -11.36
N ASN A 273 2.90 22.60 -11.33
CA ASN A 273 4.12 23.26 -11.79
C ASN A 273 4.26 23.19 -13.33
N MET A 274 4.07 22.01 -13.92
CA MET A 274 4.23 21.75 -15.34
C MET A 274 3.22 20.72 -15.85
N ALA A 275 2.76 20.88 -17.10
CA ALA A 275 1.91 19.92 -17.79
C ALA A 275 2.45 19.62 -19.20
N ILE A 276 2.57 18.34 -19.53
CA ILE A 276 3.04 17.81 -20.82
C ILE A 276 1.92 16.94 -21.40
N SER A 277 1.28 17.41 -22.46
CA SER A 277 0.05 16.78 -22.97
C SER A 277 0.05 16.62 -24.47
N TYR A 278 -0.46 15.47 -24.94
CA TYR A 278 -0.72 15.20 -26.35
C TYR A 278 0.50 15.37 -27.28
N CYS A 279 1.71 15.20 -26.76
CA CYS A 279 2.95 15.34 -27.51
C CYS A 279 3.39 14.02 -28.16
N VAL A 280 4.12 14.11 -29.28
CA VAL A 280 4.61 12.94 -30.03
C VAL A 280 6.12 13.08 -30.30
N ARG A 281 6.93 12.09 -29.91
CA ARG A 281 8.40 12.11 -30.05
C ARG A 281 8.99 13.41 -29.50
N THR A 282 8.88 13.54 -28.19
CA THR A 282 9.30 14.76 -27.49
C THR A 282 10.31 14.44 -26.40
N ARG A 283 11.27 15.34 -26.23
CA ARG A 283 12.34 15.22 -25.25
C ARG A 283 12.36 16.43 -24.33
N ILE A 284 12.26 16.20 -23.04
CA ILE A 284 12.16 17.22 -22.01
C ILE A 284 13.32 16.98 -21.05
N ARG A 285 14.27 17.92 -20.96
CA ARG A 285 15.53 17.65 -20.27
C ARG A 285 16.17 18.83 -19.55
N ASN A 286 17.13 18.48 -18.69
CA ASN A 286 18.17 19.40 -18.20
C ASN A 286 17.62 20.58 -17.38
N PHE A 287 16.84 20.29 -16.35
CA PHE A 287 16.40 21.30 -15.38
C PHE A 287 16.18 20.70 -13.99
N ASN A 288 16.01 21.59 -13.03
CA ASN A 288 15.65 21.26 -11.67
C ASN A 288 14.32 21.93 -11.29
N MET A 289 13.54 21.28 -10.42
CA MET A 289 12.39 21.87 -9.73
C MET A 289 12.68 21.92 -8.24
N ASP A 290 12.43 23.06 -7.62
CA ASP A 290 12.61 23.28 -6.19
C ASP A 290 11.45 24.12 -5.64
N TRP A 291 11.37 24.21 -4.31
CA TRP A 291 10.37 24.99 -3.61
C TRP A 291 11.01 26.18 -2.87
N ASP A 292 10.23 27.23 -2.62
CA ASP A 292 10.66 28.36 -1.79
C ASP A 292 10.68 27.99 -0.29
N TRP A 293 11.68 27.19 0.06
CA TRP A 293 11.95 26.73 1.43
C TRP A 293 12.27 27.86 2.42
N GLU A 294 12.65 29.05 1.95
CA GLU A 294 12.98 30.16 2.83
C GLU A 294 11.73 30.83 3.40
N THR A 295 10.62 30.84 2.64
CA THR A 295 9.38 31.51 3.07
C THR A 295 8.23 30.56 3.36
N ASP A 296 8.15 29.40 2.69
CA ASP A 296 7.04 28.45 2.81
C ASP A 296 7.53 26.99 2.84
N PRO A 297 8.25 26.52 3.88
CA PRO A 297 8.70 25.14 3.98
C PRO A 297 7.56 24.12 3.78
N LEU A 298 7.80 23.04 3.02
CA LEU A 298 6.80 21.98 2.77
C LEU A 298 6.66 20.99 3.93
N ALA A 299 7.73 20.82 4.72
CA ALA A 299 7.74 20.00 5.92
C ALA A 299 8.83 20.47 6.89
N SER A 300 8.70 20.12 8.15
CA SER A 300 9.67 20.43 9.20
C SER A 300 10.01 19.21 10.04
N LEU A 301 11.22 19.17 10.59
CA LEU A 301 11.53 18.24 11.66
C LEU A 301 11.16 18.89 13.00
N VAL A 302 10.37 18.19 13.80
CA VAL A 302 9.85 18.67 15.07
C VAL A 302 10.19 17.72 16.21
N ARG A 303 10.30 18.26 17.43
CA ARG A 303 10.40 17.53 18.69
C ARG A 303 9.12 17.75 19.49
N VAL A 304 8.55 16.70 20.04
CA VAL A 304 7.44 16.81 21.01
C VAL A 304 8.01 17.36 22.31
N VAL A 305 7.50 18.51 22.77
CA VAL A 305 7.95 19.17 24.01
C VAL A 305 7.03 18.83 25.18
N LYS A 306 5.71 18.89 24.95
CA LYS A 306 4.69 18.66 25.96
C LYS A 306 3.47 18.01 25.33
N VAL A 307 2.86 17.09 26.06
CA VAL A 307 1.59 16.46 25.69
C VAL A 307 0.63 16.66 26.86
N VAL A 308 -0.53 17.25 26.59
CA VAL A 308 -1.66 17.29 27.51
C VAL A 308 -2.77 16.46 26.86
N PRO A 309 -2.99 15.22 27.33
CA PRO A 309 -3.94 14.29 26.72
C PRO A 309 -5.32 14.91 26.54
N GLY A 310 -5.89 14.77 25.34
CA GLY A 310 -7.21 15.31 25.01
C GLY A 310 -7.27 16.81 24.74
N GLU A 311 -6.22 17.56 25.05
CA GLU A 311 -6.20 19.02 24.90
C GLU A 311 -5.27 19.45 23.76
N TYR A 312 -3.96 19.27 23.94
CA TYR A 312 -2.94 19.77 23.01
C TYR A 312 -1.61 19.04 23.08
N VAL A 313 -0.82 19.20 22.02
CA VAL A 313 0.61 18.85 21.97
C VAL A 313 1.41 20.08 21.53
N ASP A 314 2.54 20.32 22.19
CA ASP A 314 3.50 21.36 21.82
C ASP A 314 4.64 20.74 21.01
N PHE A 315 4.85 21.23 19.79
CA PHE A 315 5.92 20.82 18.88
C PHE A 315 6.95 21.93 18.71
N GLU A 316 8.21 21.62 18.99
CA GLU A 316 9.34 22.50 18.71
C GLU A 316 9.94 22.17 17.34
N PHE A 317 9.97 23.17 16.47
CA PHE A 317 10.66 23.18 15.18
C PHE A 317 12.16 23.36 15.40
N TYR A 318 12.82 22.34 15.92
CA TYR A 318 14.17 22.42 16.52
C TYR A 318 15.29 22.83 15.54
N GLN A 319 15.02 22.92 14.24
CA GLN A 319 15.97 23.42 13.24
C GLN A 319 15.83 24.94 12.97
N TYR A 320 14.88 25.60 13.63
CA TYR A 320 14.51 27.00 13.46
C TYR A 320 14.60 27.75 14.79
N LYS A 321 15.04 29.02 14.74
CA LYS A 321 14.86 29.98 15.85
C LYS A 321 13.50 30.67 15.74
N ASN A 322 13.18 31.13 14.53
CA ASN A 322 11.87 31.63 14.15
C ASN A 322 11.45 30.87 12.89
N PHE A 323 10.27 30.24 12.92
CA PHE A 323 9.74 29.56 11.73
C PHE A 323 9.15 30.60 10.76
N PRO A 324 9.50 30.56 9.46
CA PRO A 324 9.21 31.65 8.53
C PRO A 324 7.73 31.83 8.21
N ASN A 325 6.97 30.73 8.04
CA ASN A 325 5.53 30.80 7.77
C ASN A 325 4.72 30.69 9.08
N ARG A 326 4.18 31.80 9.57
CA ARG A 326 3.38 31.82 10.82
C ARG A 326 1.99 31.20 10.67
N ASN A 327 1.49 31.05 9.44
CA ASN A 327 0.23 30.36 9.15
C ASN A 327 0.51 28.92 8.69
N VAL A 328 1.37 28.22 9.44
CA VAL A 328 1.79 26.87 9.12
C VAL A 328 0.62 25.88 9.26
N ARG A 329 0.47 25.00 8.27
CA ARG A 329 -0.49 23.91 8.34
C ARG A 329 0.14 22.67 8.96
N VAL A 330 -0.66 21.88 9.68
CA VAL A 330 -0.25 20.56 10.18
C VAL A 330 -1.09 19.52 9.45
N SER A 331 -0.53 18.91 8.41
CA SER A 331 -1.24 17.92 7.61
C SER A 331 -1.14 16.52 8.24
N ASN A 332 0.10 16.04 8.34
CA ASN A 332 0.42 14.72 8.85
C ASN A 332 1.79 14.77 9.54
N ILE A 333 1.96 14.01 10.62
CA ILE A 333 3.25 13.79 11.27
C ILE A 333 3.65 12.32 11.14
N SER A 334 4.91 12.07 10.78
CA SER A 334 5.49 10.72 10.69
C SER A 334 6.66 10.63 11.65
N SER A 335 6.69 9.58 12.48
CA SER A 335 7.81 9.32 13.39
C SER A 335 9.16 9.33 12.66
N TYR A 336 10.17 9.94 13.27
CA TYR A 336 11.43 10.26 12.61
C TYR A 336 12.65 9.67 13.34
N ASP A 337 13.40 8.82 12.64
CA ASP A 337 14.68 8.28 13.08
C ASP A 337 15.80 9.30 12.79
N ARG A 338 16.29 9.98 13.83
CA ARG A 338 17.37 10.96 13.69
C ARG A 338 18.71 10.36 13.26
N LYS A 339 18.97 9.10 13.59
CA LYS A 339 20.23 8.42 13.24
C LYS A 339 20.21 8.00 11.78
N ALA A 340 19.13 7.36 11.35
CA ALA A 340 18.93 6.96 9.96
C ALA A 340 18.53 8.14 9.05
N LYS A 341 18.13 9.27 9.63
CA LYS A 341 17.57 10.45 8.95
C LYS A 341 16.37 10.08 8.06
N SER A 342 15.53 9.15 8.52
CA SER A 342 14.38 8.64 7.77
C SER A 342 13.10 8.71 8.58
N VAL A 343 11.97 8.74 7.90
CA VAL A 343 10.69 8.40 8.53
C VAL A 343 10.61 6.88 8.80
N GLY A 344 9.70 6.49 9.69
CA GLY A 344 9.48 5.12 10.11
C GLY A 344 10.44 4.66 11.21
N ILE A 345 9.85 4.34 12.36
CA ILE A 345 10.51 3.67 13.49
C ILE A 345 9.61 2.55 14.01
N GLU A 346 10.24 1.51 14.56
CA GLU A 346 9.51 0.41 15.16
C GLU A 346 8.70 0.90 16.36
N ASN A 347 7.40 0.56 16.39
CA ASN A 347 6.40 1.03 17.34
C ASN A 347 6.18 2.56 17.31
N GLY A 348 6.63 3.23 16.24
CA GLY A 348 6.33 4.63 15.98
C GLY A 348 4.90 4.83 15.49
N ALA A 349 4.47 6.08 15.50
CA ALA A 349 3.17 6.47 14.99
C ALA A 349 3.29 7.43 13.79
N THR A 350 2.26 7.37 12.94
CA THR A 350 1.97 8.40 11.94
C THR A 350 0.57 8.90 12.22
N ILE A 351 0.40 10.21 12.36
CA ILE A 351 -0.86 10.84 12.77
C ILE A 351 -1.27 11.86 11.71
N SER A 352 -2.43 11.60 11.12
CA SER A 352 -3.08 12.50 10.16
C SER A 352 -4.02 13.45 10.91
N TYR A 353 -3.85 14.75 10.67
CA TYR A 353 -4.74 15.79 11.20
C TYR A 353 -5.70 16.25 10.10
N GLU A 354 -5.13 16.79 9.03
CA GLU A 354 -5.85 17.18 7.83
C GLU A 354 -5.00 16.73 6.64
N MET A 355 -5.14 15.49 6.19
CA MET A 355 -4.34 14.98 5.06
C MET A 355 -4.65 15.78 3.78
N LYS A 356 -5.94 15.96 3.47
CA LYS A 356 -6.39 16.76 2.32
C LYS A 356 -7.06 18.04 2.83
N ARG A 357 -6.64 19.18 2.31
CA ARG A 357 -7.22 20.48 2.66
C ARG A 357 -8.74 20.47 2.48
N GLY A 358 -9.47 20.84 3.53
CA GLY A 358 -10.93 20.90 3.54
C GLY A 358 -11.65 19.56 3.68
N LEU A 359 -10.94 18.42 3.74
CA LEU A 359 -11.58 17.11 3.99
C LEU A 359 -11.93 16.91 5.48
N HIS A 360 -11.12 17.47 6.37
CA HIS A 360 -11.32 17.45 7.81
C HIS A 360 -11.12 18.85 8.38
N THR A 361 -11.72 19.12 9.54
CA THR A 361 -11.47 20.38 10.25
C THR A 361 -9.99 20.44 10.65
N PRO A 362 -9.22 21.43 10.16
CA PRO A 362 -7.82 21.56 10.53
C PRO A 362 -7.69 21.75 12.05
N PRO A 363 -6.61 21.26 12.67
CA PRO A 363 -6.39 21.49 14.08
C PRO A 363 -6.21 22.98 14.32
N LYS A 364 -6.79 23.51 15.41
CA LYS A 364 -6.43 24.84 15.89
C LYS A 364 -4.96 24.81 16.29
N THR A 365 -4.22 25.87 15.99
CA THR A 365 -2.81 26.01 16.38
C THR A 365 -2.53 27.37 17.00
N GLU A 366 -1.49 27.44 17.83
CA GLU A 366 -1.03 28.67 18.47
C GLU A 366 0.50 28.63 18.59
N TRP A 367 1.18 29.70 18.16
CA TRP A 367 2.62 29.81 18.39
C TRP A 367 2.90 30.33 19.80
N LEU A 368 3.61 29.54 20.61
CA LEU A 368 4.01 29.93 21.96
C LEU A 368 5.25 30.84 21.95
N ASN A 369 6.07 30.73 20.89
CA ASN A 369 7.26 31.54 20.65
C ASN A 369 7.68 31.44 19.17
N GLY A 370 8.94 31.75 18.86
CA GLY A 370 9.49 31.73 17.50
C GLY A 370 9.44 30.36 16.81
N ASN A 371 9.58 29.26 17.54
CA ASN A 371 9.74 27.91 16.97
C ASN A 371 8.92 26.81 17.67
N THR A 372 8.05 27.16 18.62
CA THR A 372 7.18 26.19 19.32
C THR A 372 5.72 26.43 18.95
N LEU A 373 5.09 25.43 18.33
CA LEU A 373 3.68 25.44 17.92
C LEU A 373 2.88 24.51 18.82
N ARG A 374 1.85 25.04 19.47
CA ARG A 374 0.80 24.27 20.10
C ARG A 374 -0.23 23.83 19.06
N VAL A 375 -0.55 22.54 19.05
CA VAL A 375 -1.58 21.94 18.19
C VAL A 375 -2.68 21.39 19.08
N PHE A 376 -3.88 21.97 18.97
CA PHE A 376 -5.07 21.54 19.70
C PHE A 376 -5.79 20.44 18.90
N SER A 377 -6.54 19.57 19.59
CA SER A 377 -7.20 18.38 19.02
C SER A 377 -6.24 17.20 18.85
N VAL A 378 -5.89 16.59 19.98
CA VAL A 378 -5.13 15.35 20.04
C VAL A 378 -6.10 14.30 20.60
N PRO A 379 -6.49 13.26 19.85
CA PRO A 379 -7.32 12.20 20.38
C PRO A 379 -6.75 11.66 21.71
N ASN A 380 -7.59 11.37 22.71
CA ASN A 380 -7.16 10.89 24.04
C ASN A 380 -6.21 9.68 24.02
N LYS A 381 -6.13 8.96 22.89
CA LYS A 381 -5.32 7.75 22.69
C LYS A 381 -4.10 7.97 21.80
N THR A 382 -3.67 9.21 21.58
CA THR A 382 -2.54 9.49 20.68
C THR A 382 -1.23 9.08 21.36
N PRO A 383 -0.40 8.20 20.75
CA PRO A 383 0.82 7.66 21.36
C PRO A 383 2.01 8.66 21.28
N LEU A 384 1.77 9.92 21.63
CA LEU A 384 2.79 10.97 21.64
C LEU A 384 3.37 11.11 23.05
N GLU A 385 4.69 11.24 23.11
CA GLU A 385 5.44 11.47 24.35
C GLU A 385 6.49 12.55 24.14
N ALA A 386 6.75 13.34 25.19
CA ALA A 386 7.79 14.35 25.18
C ALA A 386 9.16 13.72 24.86
N GLY A 387 9.95 14.41 24.02
CA GLY A 387 11.25 13.94 23.54
C GLY A 387 11.22 13.15 22.22
N GLN A 388 10.04 12.70 21.76
CA GLN A 388 9.92 12.05 20.45
C GLN A 388 10.14 13.04 19.30
N TYR A 389 10.57 12.52 18.14
CA TYR A 389 10.85 13.30 16.93
C TYR A 389 9.96 12.88 15.77
N TYR A 390 9.49 13.86 15.00
CA TYR A 390 8.62 13.65 13.86
C TYR A 390 9.05 14.51 12.67
N ARG A 391 8.76 14.04 11.45
CA ARG A 391 8.62 14.87 10.26
C ARG A 391 7.19 15.36 10.18
N MET A 392 6.97 16.65 10.34
CA MET A 392 5.68 17.32 10.19
C MET A 392 5.52 17.85 8.77
N GLN A 393 4.54 17.35 8.04
CA GLN A 393 4.20 17.81 6.70
C GLN A 393 3.22 18.99 6.79
N HIS A 394 3.47 20.03 6.01
CA HIS A 394 2.61 21.21 5.93
C HIS A 394 1.64 21.12 4.74
N ASN A 395 2.05 20.37 3.73
CA ASN A 395 1.28 20.05 2.54
C ASN A 395 1.29 18.54 2.27
N TYR A 396 0.33 18.07 1.48
CA TYR A 396 0.22 16.69 1.03
C TYR A 396 -0.16 16.62 -0.46
N TYR A 397 -1.46 16.65 -0.81
CA TYR A 397 -1.96 16.44 -2.19
C TYR A 397 -2.43 17.74 -2.90
N GLU A 398 -2.14 18.92 -2.35
CA GLU A 398 -2.82 20.14 -2.80
C GLU A 398 -2.44 20.61 -4.22
N MET A 399 -1.25 20.24 -4.72
CA MET A 399 -0.75 20.62 -6.05
C MET A 399 -0.12 19.42 -6.77
N GLY A 400 0.76 19.65 -7.74
CA GLY A 400 1.55 18.61 -8.39
C GLY A 400 2.77 19.17 -9.11
N GLY A 401 3.79 18.33 -9.30
CA GLY A 401 4.99 18.66 -10.07
C GLY A 401 4.71 18.65 -11.58
N ILE A 402 4.82 17.48 -12.21
CA ILE A 402 4.69 17.31 -13.65
C ILE A 402 3.51 16.40 -13.97
N ALA A 403 2.47 16.98 -14.57
CA ALA A 403 1.37 16.19 -15.14
C ALA A 403 1.73 15.75 -16.57
N MET A 404 1.54 14.46 -16.88
CA MET A 404 1.77 13.89 -18.21
C MET A 404 0.48 13.23 -18.69
N ASN A 405 -0.04 13.70 -19.84
CA ASN A 405 -1.32 13.20 -20.34
C ASN A 405 -1.23 12.79 -21.81
N SER A 406 -1.46 11.51 -22.09
CA SER A 406 -1.67 10.98 -23.44
C SER A 406 -0.57 11.35 -24.45
N ASN A 407 0.70 11.37 -24.02
CA ASN A 407 1.83 11.56 -24.93
C ASN A 407 2.28 10.22 -25.53
N LYS A 408 2.96 10.27 -26.68
CA LYS A 408 3.55 9.10 -27.34
C LYS A 408 5.04 9.33 -27.66
N HIS A 409 5.92 8.43 -27.25
CA HIS A 409 7.38 8.63 -27.36
C HIS A 409 7.85 9.88 -26.59
N LEU A 410 7.49 9.95 -25.30
CA LEU A 410 7.93 11.02 -24.39
C LEU A 410 9.21 10.60 -23.65
N ARG A 411 10.24 11.44 -23.68
CA ARG A 411 11.50 11.24 -22.97
C ARG A 411 11.72 12.35 -21.95
N MET A 412 11.86 11.98 -20.68
CA MET A 412 12.24 12.85 -19.58
C MET A 412 13.68 12.48 -19.17
N GLU A 413 14.62 13.42 -19.28
CA GLU A 413 16.05 13.13 -19.12
C GLU A 413 16.79 14.19 -18.30
N ASP A 414 17.67 13.78 -17.38
CA ASP A 414 18.52 14.70 -16.61
C ASP A 414 17.72 15.77 -15.85
N ILE A 415 16.75 15.33 -15.06
CA ILE A 415 15.84 16.20 -14.29
C ILE A 415 15.97 15.91 -12.80
N ASN A 416 16.09 16.96 -11.98
CA ASN A 416 16.01 16.82 -10.52
C ASN A 416 14.77 17.53 -9.98
N ILE A 417 13.88 16.82 -9.31
CA ILE A 417 12.78 17.38 -8.52
C ILE A 417 13.21 17.35 -7.06
N TYR A 418 13.84 18.43 -6.62
CA TYR A 418 14.31 18.57 -5.24
C TYR A 418 13.16 18.64 -4.25
N SER A 419 12.08 19.33 -4.63
CA SER A 419 10.88 19.45 -3.81
C SER A 419 9.66 19.82 -4.64
N CYS A 420 8.50 19.28 -4.28
CA CYS A 420 7.21 19.72 -4.81
C CYS A 420 6.07 19.47 -3.81
N CYS A 421 5.07 20.35 -3.84
CA CYS A 421 3.81 20.12 -3.16
C CYS A 421 2.91 19.24 -4.03
N GLY A 422 2.51 18.08 -3.53
CA GLY A 422 1.75 17.07 -4.25
C GLY A 422 2.60 15.93 -4.79
N GLN A 423 2.02 15.23 -5.76
CA GLN A 423 2.70 14.19 -6.52
C GLN A 423 3.75 14.82 -7.42
N ALA A 424 4.97 14.28 -7.44
CA ALA A 424 6.04 14.85 -8.26
C ALA A 424 5.80 14.62 -9.76
N THR A 425 5.33 13.43 -10.14
CA THR A 425 4.84 13.16 -11.48
C THR A 425 3.52 12.40 -11.45
N HIS A 426 2.63 12.73 -12.39
CA HIS A 426 1.30 12.12 -12.47
C HIS A 426 0.92 11.84 -13.92
N VAL A 427 0.54 10.61 -14.23
CA VAL A 427 0.28 10.12 -15.58
C VAL A 427 -1.19 9.74 -15.77
N ARG A 428 -1.77 10.24 -16.87
CA ARG A 428 -3.16 10.00 -17.25
C ARG A 428 -3.35 9.71 -18.73
N GLY A 429 -4.53 9.18 -19.03
CA GLY A 429 -5.03 8.98 -20.38
C GLY A 429 -4.30 7.85 -21.08
N THR A 430 -4.02 8.00 -22.38
CA THR A 430 -3.40 6.96 -23.20
C THR A 430 -1.91 7.19 -23.40
N GLN A 431 -1.19 7.55 -22.31
CA GLN A 431 0.26 7.72 -22.33
C GLN A 431 0.93 6.42 -22.81
N GLN A 432 1.81 6.47 -23.82
CA GLN A 432 2.37 5.28 -24.44
C GLN A 432 3.83 5.49 -24.87
N TYR A 433 4.68 4.47 -24.71
CA TYR A 433 6.12 4.53 -25.05
C TYR A 433 6.81 5.74 -24.43
N TRP A 434 7.27 5.62 -23.19
CA TRP A 434 7.80 6.76 -22.47
C TRP A 434 8.90 6.37 -21.49
N LEU A 435 9.80 7.32 -21.25
CA LEU A 435 11.08 7.09 -20.57
C LEU A 435 11.36 8.16 -19.53
N PHE A 436 11.74 7.72 -18.35
CA PHE A 436 12.52 8.48 -17.37
C PHE A 436 13.96 7.94 -17.39
N LYS A 437 14.92 8.79 -17.69
CA LYS A 437 16.35 8.47 -17.62
C LYS A 437 17.06 9.51 -16.76
N ASN A 438 17.70 9.11 -15.67
CA ASN A 438 18.34 10.05 -14.74
C ASN A 438 17.35 11.16 -14.28
N VAL A 439 16.17 10.74 -13.84
CA VAL A 439 15.15 11.62 -13.24
C VAL A 439 15.13 11.36 -11.74
N ASN A 440 15.62 12.32 -10.96
CA ASN A 440 15.83 12.15 -9.53
C ASN A 440 14.84 13.00 -8.72
N ILE A 441 14.16 12.38 -7.76
CA ILE A 441 13.19 13.01 -6.88
C ILE A 441 13.65 12.77 -5.44
N ALA A 442 14.57 13.63 -4.99
CA ALA A 442 15.17 13.58 -3.67
C ALA A 442 15.63 14.99 -3.25
N PRO A 443 15.65 15.32 -1.95
CA PRO A 443 16.16 16.60 -1.48
C PRO A 443 17.64 16.79 -1.86
N PRO A 444 18.10 18.04 -2.06
CA PRO A 444 19.48 18.30 -2.40
C PRO A 444 20.43 17.84 -1.28
N LYS A 445 21.52 17.17 -1.67
CA LYS A 445 22.53 16.66 -0.72
C LYS A 445 23.05 17.78 0.18
N GLY A 446 23.24 17.48 1.46
CA GLY A 446 23.81 18.42 2.45
C GLY A 446 22.84 19.47 3.01
N LYS A 447 21.57 19.53 2.57
CA LYS A 447 20.57 20.47 3.10
C LYS A 447 19.73 19.85 4.22
N SER A 448 20.25 19.85 5.44
CA SER A 448 19.62 19.18 6.62
C SER A 448 18.23 19.69 7.01
N ARG A 449 17.83 20.89 6.55
CA ARG A 449 16.51 21.50 6.80
C ARG A 449 15.40 21.05 5.82
N ARG A 450 15.71 20.20 4.84
CA ARG A 450 14.76 19.74 3.82
C ARG A 450 14.46 18.25 4.01
N PRO A 451 13.53 17.88 4.90
CA PRO A 451 13.28 16.48 5.26
C PRO A 451 12.35 15.74 4.28
N ILE A 452 11.97 16.36 3.16
CA ILE A 452 11.01 15.82 2.19
C ILE A 452 11.35 16.29 0.78
N SER A 453 11.11 15.44 -0.21
CA SER A 453 11.11 15.79 -1.64
C SER A 453 9.69 16.14 -2.10
N ALA A 454 8.91 15.14 -2.50
CA ALA A 454 7.50 15.25 -2.84
C ALA A 454 6.62 15.11 -1.58
N THR A 455 5.59 15.94 -1.45
CA THR A 455 4.63 15.80 -0.34
C THR A 455 3.56 14.72 -0.59
N ALA A 456 3.62 14.02 -1.71
CA ALA A 456 2.89 12.77 -1.97
C ALA A 456 3.77 11.79 -2.76
N ASP A 457 3.20 11.06 -3.73
CA ASP A 457 3.89 10.08 -4.57
C ASP A 457 4.99 10.71 -5.44
N HIS A 458 6.04 9.94 -5.75
CA HIS A 458 7.08 10.40 -6.68
C HIS A 458 6.63 10.18 -8.14
N CYS A 459 6.09 9.01 -8.44
CA CYS A 459 5.53 8.67 -9.75
C CYS A 459 4.20 7.94 -9.64
N MET A 460 3.10 8.63 -9.95
CA MET A 460 1.75 8.05 -10.00
C MET A 460 1.33 7.81 -11.46
N ILE A 461 1.03 6.57 -11.81
CA ILE A 461 0.39 6.22 -13.07
C ILE A 461 -1.05 5.82 -12.74
N GLU A 462 -2.00 6.70 -13.05
CA GLU A 462 -3.43 6.47 -12.80
C GLU A 462 -4.10 5.75 -13.98
N THR A 463 -3.66 6.08 -15.20
CA THR A 463 -4.07 5.44 -16.46
C THR A 463 -2.97 5.60 -17.50
N SER A 464 -2.70 4.56 -18.28
CA SER A 464 -1.80 4.62 -19.44
C SER A 464 -2.13 3.55 -20.49
N ALA A 465 -1.43 3.57 -21.63
CA ALA A 465 -1.41 2.49 -22.61
C ALA A 465 -0.11 1.66 -22.54
N GLY A 466 0.65 1.79 -21.44
CA GLY A 466 1.84 1.00 -21.15
C GLY A 466 3.14 1.50 -21.80
N TYR A 467 4.14 0.61 -21.85
CA TYR A 467 5.47 0.83 -22.40
C TYR A 467 6.21 1.96 -21.67
N PHE A 468 6.47 1.75 -20.37
CA PHE A 468 7.20 2.69 -19.52
C PHE A 468 8.60 2.17 -19.16
N LYS A 469 9.61 3.04 -19.23
CA LYS A 469 10.97 2.79 -18.75
C LYS A 469 11.37 3.80 -17.67
N MET A 470 11.89 3.33 -16.54
CA MET A 470 12.58 4.14 -15.54
C MET A 470 14.00 3.60 -15.35
N ILE A 471 15.00 4.38 -15.75
CA ILE A 471 16.40 3.93 -15.84
C ILE A 471 17.31 4.92 -15.11
N ASP A 472 18.14 4.41 -14.22
CA ASP A 472 19.16 5.18 -13.48
C ASP A 472 18.55 6.35 -12.67
N CYS A 473 17.40 6.12 -12.01
CA CYS A 473 16.67 7.14 -11.24
C CYS A 473 16.82 6.97 -9.73
N ASP A 474 16.72 8.08 -8.99
CA ASP A 474 16.72 8.12 -7.52
C ASP A 474 15.39 8.69 -6.99
N MET A 475 14.66 7.93 -6.18
CA MET A 475 13.37 8.30 -5.61
C MET A 475 13.42 8.15 -4.10
N GLY A 476 13.45 9.26 -3.37
CA GLY A 476 13.54 9.19 -1.92
C GLY A 476 13.01 10.37 -1.15
N PHE A 477 12.78 10.12 0.14
CA PHE A 477 12.27 11.08 1.13
C PHE A 477 10.88 11.65 0.88
N GLY A 478 10.11 11.17 -0.11
CA GLY A 478 8.74 11.62 -0.31
C GLY A 478 7.79 11.27 0.84
N ALA A 479 6.53 11.69 0.69
CA ALA A 479 5.46 11.40 1.64
C ALA A 479 4.45 10.36 1.18
N ASP A 480 4.52 9.90 -0.08
CA ASP A 480 3.88 8.66 -0.50
C ASP A 480 4.80 7.79 -1.40
N ASP A 481 4.21 6.80 -2.04
CA ASP A 481 4.91 5.75 -2.79
C ASP A 481 5.95 6.29 -3.79
N CYS A 482 7.06 5.57 -4.00
CA CYS A 482 8.00 5.96 -5.04
C CYS A 482 7.40 5.76 -6.43
N ILE A 483 6.74 4.63 -6.64
CA ILE A 483 5.96 4.38 -7.86
C ILE A 483 4.64 3.72 -7.48
N ASN A 484 3.54 4.23 -8.00
CA ASN A 484 2.28 3.53 -8.05
C ASN A 484 1.86 3.35 -9.50
N MET A 485 1.92 2.11 -10.02
CA MET A 485 1.57 1.79 -11.40
C MET A 485 0.25 1.04 -11.46
N HIS A 486 -0.82 1.71 -11.85
CA HIS A 486 -2.15 1.12 -11.92
C HIS A 486 -2.98 1.68 -13.09
N ASP A 487 -4.06 0.98 -13.37
CA ASP A 487 -5.24 1.56 -14.02
C ASP A 487 -6.39 1.58 -13.00
N ASN A 488 -7.59 1.98 -13.41
CA ASN A 488 -8.74 2.05 -12.53
C ASN A 488 -9.88 1.14 -13.03
N SER A 489 -10.61 0.57 -12.08
CA SER A 489 -11.80 -0.26 -12.30
C SER A 489 -13.01 0.33 -11.55
N LEU A 490 -14.16 -0.33 -11.67
CA LEU A 490 -15.41 0.09 -11.03
C LEU A 490 -16.09 -1.10 -10.38
N PHE A 491 -16.58 -0.96 -9.15
CA PHE A 491 -17.59 -1.87 -8.61
C PHE A 491 -19.00 -1.33 -8.89
N THR A 492 -19.87 -2.20 -9.41
CA THR A 492 -21.24 -1.85 -9.81
C THR A 492 -22.25 -2.93 -9.43
N THR A 493 -23.52 -2.54 -9.26
CA THR A 493 -24.64 -3.46 -9.03
C THR A 493 -25.62 -3.38 -10.18
N LYS A 494 -26.13 -4.53 -10.66
CA LYS A 494 -27.15 -4.56 -11.73
C LYS A 494 -28.38 -3.74 -11.33
N ALA A 495 -28.88 -2.93 -12.26
CA ALA A 495 -30.01 -2.03 -12.05
C ALA A 495 -31.20 -2.32 -12.97
N SER A 496 -30.94 -2.78 -14.20
CA SER A 496 -31.98 -3.24 -15.15
C SER A 496 -31.44 -4.35 -16.06
N ALA A 497 -32.20 -4.73 -17.09
CA ALA A 497 -31.78 -5.72 -18.09
C ALA A 497 -30.45 -5.34 -18.79
N ASN A 498 -30.18 -4.04 -18.99
CA ASN A 498 -28.99 -3.54 -19.70
C ASN A 498 -28.28 -2.40 -18.95
N SER A 499 -28.44 -2.27 -17.63
CA SER A 499 -27.77 -1.21 -16.86
C SER A 499 -27.23 -1.67 -15.50
N VAL A 500 -26.20 -0.97 -15.04
CA VAL A 500 -25.63 -1.10 -13.68
C VAL A 500 -25.54 0.26 -13.00
N ARG A 501 -25.46 0.27 -11.67
CA ARG A 501 -25.24 1.46 -10.85
C ARG A 501 -23.87 1.44 -10.17
N THR A 502 -23.18 2.58 -10.18
CA THR A 502 -21.92 2.77 -9.46
C THR A 502 -22.16 2.90 -7.95
N LYS A 503 -21.14 2.55 -7.15
CA LYS A 503 -21.10 2.86 -5.70
C LYS A 503 -20.32 4.14 -5.36
N SER A 504 -19.58 4.68 -6.33
CA SER A 504 -18.80 5.90 -6.21
C SER A 504 -18.62 6.56 -7.57
N ALA A 505 -18.53 7.89 -7.59
CA ALA A 505 -18.25 8.68 -8.79
C ALA A 505 -16.75 8.97 -9.00
N ARG A 506 -15.86 8.45 -8.12
CA ARG A 506 -14.41 8.70 -8.16
C ARG A 506 -13.80 8.43 -9.54
N ASN A 507 -14.17 7.31 -10.15
CA ASN A 507 -13.63 6.84 -11.43
C ASN A 507 -14.57 7.16 -12.61
N SER A 508 -15.27 8.30 -12.54
CA SER A 508 -16.30 8.68 -13.52
C SER A 508 -15.80 8.90 -14.94
N TYR A 509 -14.51 9.20 -15.09
CA TYR A 509 -13.85 9.36 -16.37
C TYR A 509 -13.68 8.06 -17.18
N LEU A 510 -13.96 6.88 -16.59
CA LEU A 510 -13.77 5.58 -17.25
C LEU A 510 -14.93 5.12 -18.12
N TYR A 511 -16.14 5.65 -17.90
CA TYR A 511 -17.37 5.12 -18.51
C TYR A 511 -18.08 6.13 -19.41
N ASN A 512 -17.30 6.88 -20.18
CA ASN A 512 -17.86 7.73 -21.23
C ASN A 512 -18.63 6.87 -22.26
N LYS A 513 -19.59 7.49 -22.95
CA LYS A 513 -20.33 6.83 -24.04
C LYS A 513 -19.34 6.27 -25.08
N GLY A 514 -19.55 5.01 -25.47
CA GLY A 514 -18.70 4.29 -26.43
C GLY A 514 -17.57 3.48 -25.80
N GLU A 515 -17.28 3.65 -24.50
CA GLU A 515 -16.30 2.80 -23.80
C GLU A 515 -16.78 1.35 -23.75
N ILE A 516 -15.83 0.40 -23.81
CA ILE A 516 -16.12 -1.03 -23.78
C ILE A 516 -15.60 -1.58 -22.46
N PHE A 517 -16.48 -2.25 -21.71
CA PHE A 517 -16.14 -2.90 -20.47
C PHE A 517 -16.16 -4.42 -20.61
N GLU A 518 -15.15 -5.06 -20.02
CA GLU A 518 -15.24 -6.44 -19.58
C GLU A 518 -15.89 -6.49 -18.19
N PHE A 519 -16.80 -7.45 -18.01
CA PHE A 519 -17.48 -7.69 -16.74
C PHE A 519 -16.78 -8.84 -16.01
N ARG A 520 -16.39 -8.58 -14.76
CA ARG A 520 -15.90 -9.59 -13.81
C ARG A 520 -16.89 -9.74 -12.68
N GLU A 521 -16.99 -10.94 -12.11
CA GLU A 521 -17.70 -11.15 -10.86
C GLU A 521 -17.02 -10.39 -9.72
N ASP A 522 -17.71 -10.24 -8.58
CA ASP A 522 -17.18 -9.53 -7.42
C ASP A 522 -15.99 -10.23 -6.73
N ASP A 523 -15.62 -11.44 -7.16
CA ASP A 523 -14.42 -12.19 -6.77
C ASP A 523 -13.30 -12.16 -7.83
N TYR A 524 -13.48 -11.37 -8.89
CA TYR A 524 -12.66 -11.21 -10.10
C TYR A 524 -12.75 -12.30 -11.17
N SER A 525 -13.51 -13.38 -10.93
CA SER A 525 -13.68 -14.43 -11.94
C SER A 525 -14.31 -13.87 -13.23
N PRO A 526 -13.90 -14.37 -14.42
CA PRO A 526 -14.41 -13.89 -15.69
C PRO A 526 -15.86 -14.29 -15.88
N THR A 527 -16.70 -13.35 -16.32
CA THR A 527 -18.04 -13.68 -16.82
C THR A 527 -18.03 -14.14 -18.28
N GLY A 528 -16.93 -13.87 -19.01
CA GLY A 528 -16.86 -14.01 -20.46
C GLY A 528 -17.64 -12.94 -21.24
N PHE A 529 -18.19 -11.94 -20.54
CA PHE A 529 -19.07 -10.93 -21.13
C PHE A 529 -18.39 -9.57 -21.25
N THR A 530 -18.65 -8.91 -22.38
CA THR A 530 -18.26 -7.51 -22.63
C THR A 530 -19.46 -6.74 -23.16
N ALA A 531 -19.54 -5.44 -22.88
CA ALA A 531 -20.55 -4.56 -23.47
C ALA A 531 -20.05 -3.12 -23.61
N LYS A 532 -20.68 -2.38 -24.51
CA LYS A 532 -20.33 -0.99 -24.81
C LYS A 532 -21.29 -0.04 -24.11
N VAL A 533 -20.77 1.02 -23.50
CA VAL A 533 -21.58 2.05 -22.86
C VAL A 533 -22.40 2.80 -23.91
N ALA A 534 -23.72 2.75 -23.78
CA ALA A 534 -24.68 3.44 -24.63
C ALA A 534 -25.05 4.83 -24.08
N ASP A 535 -25.19 4.95 -22.76
CA ASP A 535 -25.55 6.19 -22.07
C ASP A 535 -25.18 6.16 -20.58
N VAL A 536 -25.12 7.32 -19.93
CA VAL A 536 -24.84 7.45 -18.48
C VAL A 536 -25.78 8.50 -17.87
N LYS A 537 -26.45 8.15 -16.78
CA LYS A 537 -27.33 9.06 -16.05
C LYS A 537 -26.87 9.22 -14.60
N VAL A 538 -26.82 10.46 -14.13
CA VAL A 538 -26.61 10.74 -12.70
C VAL A 538 -27.91 10.40 -11.97
N VAL A 539 -27.85 9.48 -11.00
CA VAL A 539 -29.00 9.06 -10.19
C VAL A 539 -28.99 9.78 -8.85
N ASP A 540 -27.83 9.79 -8.18
CA ASP A 540 -27.61 10.49 -6.92
C ASP A 540 -26.21 11.10 -6.94
N LYS A 541 -26.17 12.42 -7.11
CA LYS A 541 -24.91 13.17 -7.19
C LYS A 541 -24.17 13.22 -5.85
N GLU A 542 -24.89 13.29 -4.74
CA GLU A 542 -24.32 13.44 -3.40
C GLU A 542 -23.58 12.17 -2.99
N ASN A 543 -24.14 11.01 -3.30
CA ASN A 543 -23.54 9.71 -3.03
C ASN A 543 -22.71 9.14 -4.20
N GLY A 544 -22.58 9.89 -5.30
CA GLY A 544 -21.80 9.48 -6.47
C GLY A 544 -22.35 8.26 -7.21
N VAL A 545 -23.67 8.09 -7.21
CA VAL A 545 -24.37 6.99 -7.90
C VAL A 545 -24.76 7.45 -9.30
N ASN A 546 -24.16 6.81 -10.29
CA ASN A 546 -24.48 6.94 -11.71
C ASN A 546 -24.99 5.60 -12.23
N GLU A 547 -25.97 5.65 -13.13
CA GLU A 547 -26.46 4.48 -13.86
C GLU A 547 -25.84 4.46 -15.26
N ILE A 548 -25.16 3.37 -15.59
CA ILE A 548 -24.47 3.14 -16.86
C ILE A 548 -25.33 2.17 -17.68
N PHE A 549 -25.77 2.62 -18.84
CA PHE A 549 -26.58 1.83 -19.78
C PHE A 549 -25.67 1.23 -20.85
N PHE A 550 -25.91 -0.03 -21.19
CA PHE A 550 -25.15 -0.78 -22.19
C PHE A 550 -25.98 -1.04 -23.45
N ASP A 551 -25.28 -1.30 -24.55
CA ASP A 551 -25.86 -1.55 -25.88
C ASP A 551 -26.59 -2.89 -26.04
N LYS A 552 -26.53 -3.75 -25.02
CA LYS A 552 -27.19 -5.06 -24.96
C LYS A 552 -27.48 -5.48 -23.53
N GLU A 553 -28.33 -6.48 -23.37
CA GLU A 553 -28.62 -7.06 -22.06
C GLU A 553 -27.36 -7.61 -21.40
N ILE A 554 -27.26 -7.41 -20.09
CA ILE A 554 -26.14 -7.86 -19.26
C ILE A 554 -26.54 -9.09 -18.43
N PRO A 555 -25.61 -10.01 -18.13
CA PRO A 555 -25.90 -11.18 -17.30
C PRO A 555 -26.35 -10.79 -15.88
N ASN A 556 -26.89 -11.74 -15.13
CA ASN A 556 -27.07 -11.57 -13.68
C ASN A 556 -25.75 -11.90 -12.98
N PRO A 557 -25.31 -11.09 -11.99
CA PRO A 557 -24.10 -11.41 -11.24
C PRO A 557 -24.34 -12.67 -10.40
N GLN A 558 -23.29 -13.46 -10.17
CA GLN A 558 -23.38 -14.63 -9.29
C GLN A 558 -23.46 -14.23 -7.82
N ASN A 559 -22.90 -13.07 -7.48
CA ASN A 559 -22.79 -12.55 -6.12
C ASN A 559 -23.33 -11.12 -6.01
N SER A 560 -22.57 -10.19 -5.41
CA SER A 560 -23.08 -8.88 -5.03
C SER A 560 -23.03 -7.80 -6.12
N GLY A 561 -22.40 -8.08 -7.26
CA GLY A 561 -22.26 -7.13 -8.35
C GLY A 561 -21.15 -7.52 -9.33
N PHE A 562 -20.81 -6.56 -10.19
CA PHE A 562 -19.73 -6.70 -11.17
C PHE A 562 -18.59 -5.74 -10.89
N ILE A 563 -17.38 -6.18 -11.21
CA ILE A 563 -16.22 -5.31 -11.38
C ILE A 563 -16.05 -5.06 -12.88
N LEU A 564 -15.99 -3.79 -13.30
CA LEU A 564 -15.87 -3.42 -14.70
C LEU A 564 -14.44 -3.02 -15.05
N PHE A 565 -13.87 -3.70 -16.04
CA PHE A 565 -12.52 -3.48 -16.56
C PHE A 565 -12.56 -2.75 -17.89
N ASN A 566 -11.88 -1.60 -17.99
CA ASN A 566 -11.72 -0.87 -19.24
C ASN A 566 -10.29 -1.03 -19.77
N TRP A 567 -10.12 -1.93 -20.73
CA TRP A 567 -8.83 -2.26 -21.34
C TRP A 567 -8.28 -1.19 -22.30
N ARG A 568 -9.02 -0.08 -22.54
CA ARG A 568 -8.45 1.11 -23.19
C ARG A 568 -7.23 1.62 -22.42
N TYR A 569 -7.29 1.53 -21.10
CA TYR A 569 -6.18 1.79 -20.21
C TYR A 569 -5.58 0.43 -19.81
N ASN A 570 -4.30 0.28 -20.12
CA ASN A 570 -3.56 -0.97 -19.96
C ASN A 570 -2.10 -0.63 -19.65
N THR A 571 -1.88 -0.14 -18.44
CA THR A 571 -0.55 0.02 -17.84
C THR A 571 0.12 -1.34 -17.79
N SER A 572 0.99 -1.57 -18.78
CA SER A 572 1.68 -2.83 -19.00
C SER A 572 3.02 -2.60 -19.69
N ASN A 573 3.89 -3.61 -19.68
CA ASN A 573 5.23 -3.56 -20.27
C ASN A 573 6.09 -2.46 -19.63
N VAL A 574 6.34 -2.59 -18.32
CA VAL A 574 7.06 -1.63 -17.48
C VAL A 574 8.44 -2.15 -17.13
N ILE A 575 9.49 -1.36 -17.39
CA ILE A 575 10.88 -1.70 -17.06
C ILE A 575 11.42 -0.66 -16.08
N VAL A 576 11.88 -1.12 -14.91
CA VAL A 576 12.55 -0.31 -13.90
C VAL A 576 13.93 -0.90 -13.66
N ARG A 577 14.99 -0.14 -13.95
CA ARG A 577 16.36 -0.64 -13.94
C ARG A 577 17.32 0.33 -13.28
N ASN A 578 18.21 -0.20 -12.43
CA ASN A 578 19.28 0.55 -11.76
C ASN A 578 18.78 1.72 -10.90
N CYS A 579 17.57 1.61 -10.33
CA CYS A 579 16.97 2.68 -9.55
C CYS A 579 17.23 2.53 -8.04
N TYR A 580 17.12 3.63 -7.31
CA TYR A 580 17.18 3.66 -5.85
C TYR A 580 15.88 4.18 -5.25
N PHE A 581 15.26 3.41 -4.36
CA PHE A 581 14.00 3.71 -3.68
C PHE A 581 14.24 3.76 -2.19
N HIS A 582 14.12 4.92 -1.54
CA HIS A 582 14.58 5.01 -0.16
C HIS A 582 13.93 6.07 0.73
N GLN A 583 13.78 5.74 2.01
CA GLN A 583 13.47 6.68 3.10
C GLN A 583 12.20 7.52 2.90
N ASN A 584 11.34 7.15 1.95
CA ASN A 584 10.04 7.75 1.78
C ASN A 584 9.05 7.16 2.80
N ARG A 585 8.02 7.94 3.11
CA ARG A 585 6.69 7.36 3.34
C ARG A 585 6.07 7.25 1.95
N ALA A 586 5.32 6.22 1.55
CA ALA A 586 4.90 5.04 2.29
C ALA A 586 5.59 3.77 1.77
N ARG A 587 5.08 3.15 0.70
CA ARG A 587 5.68 1.94 0.09
C ARG A 587 6.78 2.33 -0.89
N GLY A 588 7.63 1.38 -1.28
CA GLY A 588 8.56 1.60 -2.40
C GLY A 588 7.80 1.64 -3.73
N ILE A 589 7.37 0.48 -4.20
CA ILE A 589 6.64 0.33 -5.48
C ILE A 589 5.32 -0.40 -5.25
N LEU A 590 4.24 0.14 -5.80
CA LEU A 590 2.96 -0.55 -6.01
C LEU A 590 2.90 -1.04 -7.45
N ILE A 591 2.79 -2.36 -7.62
CA ILE A 591 2.64 -3.04 -8.90
C ILE A 591 1.20 -3.50 -9.03
N ILE A 592 0.42 -2.76 -9.82
CA ILE A 592 -0.97 -3.04 -10.15
C ILE A 592 -1.10 -3.04 -11.70
N ALA A 593 -0.09 -3.64 -12.35
CA ALA A 593 0.16 -3.63 -13.78
C ALA A 593 0.63 -5.01 -14.25
N ARG A 594 0.70 -5.22 -15.58
CA ARG A 594 1.19 -6.48 -16.18
C ARG A 594 2.51 -6.31 -16.92
N ASP A 595 3.23 -7.41 -17.12
CA ASP A 595 4.49 -7.44 -17.85
C ASP A 595 5.48 -6.43 -17.25
N VAL A 596 5.93 -6.69 -16.02
CA VAL A 596 6.76 -5.76 -15.24
C VAL A 596 8.11 -6.40 -14.95
N THR A 597 9.19 -5.66 -15.23
CA THR A 597 10.56 -6.04 -14.85
C THR A 597 11.14 -4.97 -13.93
N ILE A 598 11.47 -5.36 -12.70
CA ILE A 598 12.25 -4.56 -11.75
C ILE A 598 13.61 -5.24 -11.59
N GLU A 599 14.69 -4.57 -11.98
CA GLU A 599 16.01 -5.19 -11.93
C GLU A 599 17.13 -4.26 -11.48
N ASN A 600 18.12 -4.83 -10.79
CA ASN A 600 19.29 -4.12 -10.27
C ASN A 600 18.91 -2.89 -9.42
N CYS A 601 17.77 -2.93 -8.74
CA CYS A 601 17.25 -1.83 -7.94
C CYS A 601 17.62 -2.00 -6.47
N ARG A 602 17.66 -0.88 -5.74
CA ARG A 602 17.94 -0.86 -4.30
C ARG A 602 16.75 -0.26 -3.55
N PHE A 603 16.32 -0.93 -2.50
CA PHE A 603 15.27 -0.50 -1.58
C PHE A 603 15.88 -0.34 -0.19
N TYR A 604 15.72 0.84 0.41
CA TYR A 604 16.32 1.14 1.71
C TYR A 604 15.37 1.93 2.60
N ARG A 605 14.94 1.34 3.70
CA ARG A 605 14.13 2.01 4.73
C ARG A 605 12.92 2.78 4.19
N ASN A 606 12.22 2.23 3.19
CA ASN A 606 10.85 2.67 2.91
C ASN A 606 10.03 2.49 4.19
N GLU A 607 9.28 3.51 4.63
CA GLU A 607 8.56 3.49 5.93
C GLU A 607 7.67 2.25 6.08
N MET A 608 7.05 1.83 4.96
CA MET A 608 6.23 0.63 4.84
C MET A 608 6.94 -0.44 3.98
N GLY A 609 6.18 -1.44 3.49
CA GLY A 609 6.73 -2.49 2.61
C GLY A 609 7.39 -1.93 1.35
N ALA A 610 8.44 -2.60 0.88
CA ALA A 610 9.20 -2.21 -0.30
C ALA A 610 8.39 -2.39 -1.59
N ILE A 611 7.72 -3.52 -1.75
CA ILE A 611 6.89 -3.81 -2.91
C ILE A 611 5.52 -4.30 -2.45
N LYS A 612 4.47 -3.73 -3.05
CA LYS A 612 3.08 -4.18 -2.92
C LYS A 612 2.59 -4.59 -4.31
N ILE A 613 2.28 -5.86 -4.51
CA ILE A 613 1.67 -6.39 -5.74
C ILE A 613 0.20 -6.62 -5.44
N GLU A 614 -0.70 -5.85 -6.04
CA GLU A 614 -2.08 -5.84 -5.60
C GLU A 614 -3.02 -5.51 -6.75
N THR A 615 -4.30 -5.80 -6.55
CA THR A 615 -5.42 -5.15 -7.23
C THR A 615 -6.62 -5.19 -6.29
N GLY A 616 -7.57 -4.29 -6.44
CA GLY A 616 -8.68 -4.26 -5.50
C GLY A 616 -9.80 -3.30 -5.86
N TYR A 617 -10.89 -3.42 -5.11
CA TYR A 617 -12.00 -2.47 -5.14
C TYR A 617 -12.53 -2.20 -3.74
N THR A 618 -13.02 -0.99 -3.54
CA THR A 618 -13.80 -0.57 -2.37
C THR A 618 -15.10 0.06 -2.83
N PHE A 619 -16.11 0.09 -1.95
CA PHE A 619 -17.39 0.72 -2.32
C PHE A 619 -17.35 2.25 -2.30
N LYS A 620 -16.41 2.87 -1.57
CA LYS A 620 -16.41 4.31 -1.30
C LYS A 620 -15.12 5.05 -1.68
N SER A 621 -14.03 4.35 -2.01
CA SER A 621 -12.74 4.97 -2.29
C SER A 621 -12.07 4.35 -3.53
N TRP A 622 -10.98 3.59 -3.34
CA TRP A 622 -10.12 3.06 -4.39
C TRP A 622 -10.80 1.92 -5.15
N SER A 623 -10.51 1.81 -6.43
CA SER A 623 -10.79 0.65 -7.28
C SER A 623 -9.73 0.64 -8.37
N GLU A 624 -8.63 -0.06 -8.11
CA GLU A 624 -7.37 0.07 -8.84
C GLU A 624 -6.94 -1.29 -9.39
N GLY A 625 -6.55 -1.27 -10.65
CA GLY A 625 -6.03 -2.42 -11.38
C GLY A 625 -7.08 -3.24 -12.11
N LEU A 626 -6.55 -3.98 -13.07
CA LEU A 626 -7.25 -4.97 -13.89
C LEU A 626 -6.66 -6.39 -13.67
N GLY A 627 -5.94 -6.58 -12.56
CA GLY A 627 -5.12 -7.75 -12.28
C GLY A 627 -3.64 -7.60 -12.62
N VAL A 628 -2.83 -8.49 -12.07
CA VAL A 628 -1.36 -8.52 -12.24
C VAL A 628 -0.95 -9.82 -12.87
N ASN A 629 -0.09 -9.75 -13.89
CA ASN A 629 0.46 -10.94 -14.54
C ASN A 629 1.89 -10.65 -15.03
N ASN A 630 2.76 -11.65 -14.96
CA ASN A 630 4.10 -11.66 -15.53
C ASN A 630 4.99 -10.54 -14.94
N VAL A 631 5.37 -10.72 -13.67
CA VAL A 631 6.24 -9.80 -12.92
C VAL A 631 7.56 -10.49 -12.60
N VAL A 632 8.67 -9.82 -12.90
CA VAL A 632 10.03 -10.24 -12.55
C VAL A 632 10.69 -9.18 -11.69
N VAL A 633 11.15 -9.56 -10.51
CA VAL A 633 11.99 -8.78 -9.62
C VAL A 633 13.31 -9.50 -9.46
N ARG A 634 14.40 -8.95 -10.01
CA ARG A 634 15.68 -9.65 -10.01
C ARG A 634 16.88 -8.80 -9.66
N ASN A 635 17.89 -9.42 -9.04
CA ASN A 635 19.15 -8.75 -8.67
C ASN A 635 18.94 -7.47 -7.83
N CYS A 636 17.84 -7.38 -7.08
CA CYS A 636 17.55 -6.23 -6.23
C CYS A 636 18.06 -6.45 -4.79
N SER A 637 18.28 -5.36 -4.07
CA SER A 637 18.58 -5.41 -2.63
C SER A 637 17.50 -4.71 -1.82
N PHE A 638 17.00 -5.36 -0.77
CA PHE A 638 16.05 -4.85 0.20
C PHE A 638 16.73 -4.77 1.56
N ASP A 639 16.91 -3.57 2.11
CA ASP A 639 17.60 -3.38 3.41
C ASP A 639 16.73 -2.56 4.36
N THR A 640 16.35 -3.19 5.48
CA THR A 640 15.64 -2.54 6.59
C THR A 640 14.31 -1.91 6.13
N CYS A 641 13.58 -2.58 5.23
CA CYS A 641 12.29 -2.12 4.72
C CYS A 641 11.17 -2.31 5.77
N ASN A 642 10.11 -1.51 5.71
CA ASN A 642 8.99 -1.51 6.66
C ASN A 642 9.38 -1.29 8.15
N PRO A 643 10.24 -0.30 8.48
CA PRO A 643 10.64 -0.06 9.86
C PRO A 643 9.49 0.39 10.76
N LEU A 644 8.37 0.89 10.19
CA LEU A 644 7.16 1.20 10.95
C LEU A 644 6.43 -0.07 11.45
N GLY A 645 6.69 -1.23 10.83
CA GLY A 645 6.00 -2.48 11.16
C GLY A 645 4.55 -2.49 10.68
N VAL A 646 4.28 -1.95 9.48
CA VAL A 646 2.95 -2.05 8.87
C VAL A 646 2.60 -3.52 8.64
N ARG A 647 1.33 -3.86 8.83
CA ARG A 647 0.82 -5.24 8.79
C ARG A 647 -0.21 -5.46 7.70
N ASN A 648 -0.28 -6.69 7.22
CA ASN A 648 -1.50 -7.26 6.66
C ASN A 648 -1.93 -8.38 7.59
N GLU A 649 -3.20 -8.33 8.01
CA GLU A 649 -3.69 -9.17 9.11
C GLU A 649 -2.75 -9.01 10.32
N ASN A 650 -2.22 -10.10 10.85
CA ASN A 650 -1.35 -10.08 12.03
C ASN A 650 0.15 -10.03 11.70
N PHE A 651 0.52 -9.92 10.42
CA PHE A 651 1.89 -10.06 9.97
C PHE A 651 2.49 -8.76 9.45
N GLU A 652 3.61 -8.37 10.06
CA GLU A 652 4.53 -7.40 9.49
C GLU A 652 5.23 -8.03 8.27
N ARG A 653 5.51 -7.25 7.23
CA ARG A 653 6.01 -7.78 5.95
C ARG A 653 6.73 -6.73 5.10
N ASP A 654 7.76 -7.16 4.39
CA ASP A 654 8.52 -6.30 3.47
C ASP A 654 7.88 -6.31 2.07
N ILE A 655 7.38 -7.47 1.63
CA ILE A 655 6.63 -7.65 0.38
C ILE A 655 5.19 -8.06 0.70
N PHE A 656 4.23 -7.48 -0.01
CA PHE A 656 2.83 -7.92 0.05
C PHE A 656 2.33 -8.28 -1.34
N MET A 657 1.63 -9.40 -1.46
CA MET A 657 0.87 -9.81 -2.64
C MET A 657 -0.54 -10.19 -2.20
N GLY A 658 -1.56 -9.57 -2.79
CA GLY A 658 -2.94 -9.83 -2.38
C GLY A 658 -3.96 -8.92 -3.02
N VAL A 659 -5.19 -8.99 -2.50
CA VAL A 659 -6.30 -8.15 -2.95
C VAL A 659 -6.90 -7.36 -1.81
N TYR A 660 -7.51 -6.22 -2.13
CA TYR A 660 -8.47 -5.54 -1.25
C TYR A 660 -9.86 -5.59 -1.89
N MET A 661 -10.85 -6.07 -1.14
CA MET A 661 -12.22 -6.18 -1.62
C MET A 661 -13.15 -5.50 -0.63
N ARG A 662 -14.10 -4.69 -1.13
CA ARG A 662 -15.16 -3.95 -0.41
C ARG A 662 -14.65 -2.78 0.45
N THR A 663 -13.60 -2.98 1.25
CA THR A 663 -12.96 -1.98 2.12
C THR A 663 -11.44 -2.03 1.98
N ASP A 664 -10.75 -1.00 2.47
CA ASP A 664 -9.28 -0.98 2.60
C ASP A 664 -8.90 -0.39 3.98
N PRO A 665 -8.15 -1.12 4.83
CA PRO A 665 -7.66 -2.49 4.65
C PRO A 665 -8.81 -3.51 4.54
N SER A 666 -8.59 -4.55 3.72
CA SER A 666 -9.53 -5.66 3.58
C SER A 666 -8.97 -6.94 4.23
N PRO A 667 -9.76 -7.65 5.05
CA PRO A 667 -9.45 -9.02 5.44
C PRO A 667 -9.93 -10.05 4.39
N ILE A 668 -10.67 -9.63 3.36
CA ILE A 668 -11.26 -10.52 2.36
C ILE A 668 -10.21 -10.89 1.31
N ARG A 669 -10.18 -12.17 0.93
CA ARG A 669 -9.36 -12.73 -0.15
C ARG A 669 -10.26 -13.46 -1.14
N THR A 670 -9.73 -13.73 -2.33
CA THR A 670 -10.37 -14.55 -3.36
C THR A 670 -9.50 -15.76 -3.68
N ASN A 671 -10.14 -16.89 -4.01
CA ASN A 671 -9.46 -18.07 -4.57
C ASN A 671 -9.21 -17.92 -6.07
N PHE A 672 -9.87 -16.96 -6.74
CA PHE A 672 -9.58 -16.65 -8.13
C PHE A 672 -8.19 -15.98 -8.20
N PRO A 673 -7.25 -16.52 -8.99
CA PRO A 673 -5.88 -16.02 -9.04
C PRO A 673 -5.77 -14.77 -9.91
N ILE A 674 -6.25 -13.62 -9.44
CA ILE A 674 -6.15 -12.36 -10.20
C ILE A 674 -4.70 -11.79 -10.25
N ILE A 675 -3.79 -12.35 -9.44
CA ILE A 675 -2.37 -12.06 -9.44
C ILE A 675 -1.62 -13.34 -9.84
N GLU A 676 -0.95 -13.33 -10.98
CA GLU A 676 -0.30 -14.53 -11.53
C GLU A 676 1.14 -14.28 -12.00
N ASN A 677 1.93 -15.36 -12.04
CA ASN A 677 3.23 -15.41 -12.71
C ASN A 677 4.20 -14.34 -12.17
N VAL A 678 4.60 -14.52 -10.91
CA VAL A 678 5.50 -13.59 -10.20
C VAL A 678 6.81 -14.30 -9.86
N LEU A 679 7.94 -13.70 -10.23
CA LEU A 679 9.29 -14.21 -9.97
C LEU A 679 10.11 -13.21 -9.17
N PHE A 680 10.66 -13.66 -8.05
CA PHE A 680 11.73 -13.00 -7.31
C PHE A 680 13.00 -13.84 -7.48
N GLU A 681 13.98 -13.34 -8.24
CA GLU A 681 15.21 -14.08 -8.55
C GLU A 681 16.49 -13.34 -8.11
N ASN A 682 17.43 -14.04 -7.47
CA ASN A 682 18.76 -13.51 -7.13
C ASN A 682 18.73 -12.18 -6.32
N ASN A 683 17.69 -11.96 -5.52
CA ASN A 683 17.60 -10.76 -4.68
C ASN A 683 18.27 -10.99 -3.33
N LYS A 684 18.70 -9.90 -2.69
CA LYS A 684 19.18 -9.91 -1.31
C LYS A 684 18.20 -9.18 -0.39
N PHE A 685 17.70 -9.88 0.62
CA PHE A 685 16.87 -9.31 1.69
C PHE A 685 17.69 -9.25 2.97
N LYS A 686 17.82 -8.05 3.54
CA LYS A 686 18.62 -7.77 4.71
C LYS A 686 17.81 -7.08 5.79
N ASP A 687 17.93 -7.60 7.02
CA ASP A 687 17.29 -7.06 8.22
C ASP A 687 15.78 -6.81 7.99
N THR A 688 15.07 -7.81 7.47
CA THR A 688 13.62 -7.71 7.22
C THR A 688 12.90 -7.38 8.52
N PHE A 689 11.84 -6.57 8.48
CA PHE A 689 11.12 -6.30 9.72
C PHE A 689 10.29 -7.52 10.10
N GLY A 690 9.38 -7.97 9.26
CA GLY A 690 8.58 -9.18 9.54
C GLY A 690 8.87 -10.31 8.57
N LEU A 691 7.81 -10.81 7.95
CA LEU A 691 7.87 -11.72 6.82
C LEU A 691 8.70 -11.11 5.68
N VAL A 692 9.39 -11.97 4.93
CA VAL A 692 9.88 -11.62 3.61
C VAL A 692 8.70 -11.23 2.72
N ALA A 693 7.70 -12.10 2.63
CA ALA A 693 6.50 -11.86 1.85
C ALA A 693 5.24 -12.42 2.50
N PHE A 694 4.17 -11.64 2.44
CA PHE A 694 2.80 -12.10 2.60
C PHE A 694 2.21 -12.33 1.21
N ILE A 695 1.78 -13.55 0.89
CA ILE A 695 1.34 -13.94 -0.46
C ILE A 695 -0.07 -14.49 -0.38
N SER A 696 -1.00 -13.84 -1.07
CA SER A 696 -2.40 -14.28 -1.12
C SER A 696 -3.11 -13.98 -2.42
N SER A 697 -4.15 -14.77 -2.74
CA SER A 697 -4.90 -14.63 -4.00
C SER A 697 -3.99 -14.67 -5.24
N CYS A 698 -2.97 -15.55 -5.19
CA CYS A 698 -1.93 -15.64 -6.22
C CYS A 698 -1.84 -17.04 -6.85
N HIS A 699 -1.44 -17.08 -8.11
CA HIS A 699 -1.02 -18.31 -8.80
C HIS A 699 0.39 -18.19 -9.39
N ASN A 700 1.18 -19.26 -9.30
CA ASN A 700 2.53 -19.33 -9.88
C ASN A 700 3.47 -18.22 -9.37
N VAL A 701 3.80 -18.26 -8.08
CA VAL A 701 4.76 -17.33 -7.44
C VAL A 701 6.05 -18.09 -7.12
N THR A 702 7.19 -17.58 -7.56
CA THR A 702 8.50 -18.23 -7.37
C THR A 702 9.49 -17.29 -6.71
N PHE A 703 10.08 -17.72 -5.59
CA PHE A 703 11.29 -17.14 -5.01
C PHE A 703 12.46 -18.10 -5.29
N LEU A 704 13.36 -17.68 -6.17
CA LEU A 704 14.46 -18.46 -6.69
C LEU A 704 15.82 -17.80 -6.39
N ASN A 705 16.77 -18.55 -5.82
CA ASN A 705 18.15 -18.11 -5.62
C ASN A 705 18.33 -16.80 -4.82
N ASN A 706 17.36 -16.43 -3.99
CA ASN A 706 17.45 -15.24 -3.15
C ASN A 706 18.30 -15.51 -1.90
N THR A 707 18.87 -14.46 -1.31
CA THR A 707 19.60 -14.52 -0.05
C THR A 707 18.87 -13.74 1.04
N PHE A 708 18.63 -14.37 2.19
CA PHE A 708 17.97 -13.79 3.35
C PHE A 708 18.95 -13.66 4.52
N GLU A 709 19.17 -12.45 5.02
CA GLU A 709 20.14 -12.16 6.06
C GLU A 709 19.56 -11.24 7.13
N ASN A 710 19.40 -11.73 8.36
CA ASN A 710 18.97 -10.92 9.50
C ASN A 710 20.11 -10.76 10.49
N THR A 711 20.73 -9.58 10.54
CA THR A 711 21.94 -9.30 11.33
C THR A 711 21.71 -8.43 12.55
N LYS A 712 20.56 -7.76 12.61
CA LYS A 712 20.22 -6.83 13.70
C LYS A 712 19.01 -7.30 14.48
N GLU A 713 19.08 -7.14 15.79
CA GLU A 713 17.95 -7.29 16.69
C GLU A 713 16.86 -6.24 16.40
N ARG A 714 15.61 -6.60 16.70
CA ARG A 714 14.44 -5.71 16.68
C ARG A 714 14.04 -5.32 18.09
N LYS A 715 13.41 -4.15 18.26
CA LYS A 715 12.80 -3.81 19.56
C LYS A 715 11.71 -4.80 19.93
N THR A 716 10.94 -5.28 18.94
CA THR A 716 9.91 -6.30 19.13
C THR A 716 10.26 -7.53 18.29
N PRO A 717 10.85 -8.57 18.90
CA PRO A 717 11.09 -9.84 18.23
C PRO A 717 9.80 -10.40 17.63
N ARG A 718 9.89 -10.95 16.42
CA ARG A 718 8.77 -11.64 15.76
C ARG A 718 9.18 -13.07 15.43
N PRO A 719 8.41 -14.09 15.84
CA PRO A 719 8.74 -15.48 15.57
C PRO A 719 8.69 -15.83 14.08
N TYR A 720 7.98 -15.04 13.28
CA TYR A 720 7.84 -15.19 11.82
C TYR A 720 8.82 -14.33 11.01
N ARG A 721 9.80 -13.68 11.65
CA ARG A 721 10.75 -12.81 10.96
C ARG A 721 11.59 -13.62 9.98
N GLY A 722 11.69 -13.14 8.74
CA GLY A 722 12.43 -13.83 7.67
C GLY A 722 11.67 -15.01 7.05
N SER A 723 10.43 -15.26 7.46
CA SER A 723 9.56 -16.32 6.95
C SER A 723 8.62 -15.81 5.86
N PHE A 724 7.81 -16.70 5.29
CA PHE A 724 6.74 -16.41 4.33
C PHE A 724 5.36 -16.71 4.94
N TYR A 725 4.31 -16.05 4.47
CA TYR A 725 2.93 -16.41 4.76
C TYR A 725 2.14 -16.62 3.47
N LEU A 726 1.40 -17.74 3.37
CA LEU A 726 0.59 -18.11 2.21
C LEU A 726 -0.88 -18.31 2.60
N SER A 727 -1.81 -17.74 1.82
CA SER A 727 -3.24 -18.06 1.89
C SER A 727 -3.92 -17.85 0.53
N HIS A 728 -4.91 -18.65 0.16
CA HIS A 728 -5.61 -18.54 -1.14
C HIS A 728 -4.62 -18.55 -2.32
N THR A 729 -3.67 -19.49 -2.29
CA THR A 729 -2.62 -19.59 -3.31
C THR A 729 -2.59 -20.96 -3.95
N ASN A 730 -2.10 -20.99 -5.19
CA ASN A 730 -1.82 -22.24 -5.91
C ASN A 730 -0.46 -22.15 -6.61
N ASN A 731 0.38 -23.17 -6.45
CA ASN A 731 1.68 -23.28 -7.12
C ASN A 731 2.66 -22.16 -6.66
N VAL A 732 2.98 -22.14 -5.37
CA VAL A 732 4.03 -21.25 -4.81
C VAL A 732 5.33 -22.04 -4.64
N LYS A 733 6.45 -21.52 -5.11
CA LYS A 733 7.76 -22.18 -5.10
C LYS A 733 8.78 -21.34 -4.33
N ILE A 734 9.34 -21.88 -3.26
CA ILE A 734 10.47 -21.31 -2.53
C ILE A 734 11.67 -22.25 -2.73
N ILE A 735 12.51 -21.93 -3.71
CA ILE A 735 13.49 -22.86 -4.26
C ILE A 735 14.91 -22.29 -4.36
N ASN A 736 15.91 -23.10 -4.03
CA ASN A 736 17.34 -22.76 -4.14
C ASN A 736 17.77 -21.47 -3.43
N ASN A 737 17.03 -21.01 -2.43
CA ASN A 737 17.36 -19.80 -1.69
C ASN A 737 18.36 -20.09 -0.57
N LYS A 738 19.11 -19.06 -0.17
CA LYS A 738 20.05 -19.10 0.96
C LYS A 738 19.49 -18.35 2.15
N PHE A 739 19.39 -19.04 3.28
CA PHE A 739 18.96 -18.47 4.55
C PHE A 739 20.16 -18.41 5.50
N MET A 740 20.65 -17.21 5.77
CA MET A 740 21.74 -17.02 6.72
C MET A 740 21.21 -17.23 8.14
N LEU A 741 21.82 -18.16 8.89
CA LEU A 741 21.44 -18.46 10.26
C LEU A 741 21.56 -17.19 11.14
N SER A 742 20.55 -16.98 11.98
CA SER A 742 20.46 -15.81 12.84
C SER A 742 19.56 -16.05 14.04
N ASP A 743 20.06 -15.68 15.23
CA ASP A 743 19.25 -15.66 16.47
C ASP A 743 18.06 -14.69 16.36
N PHE A 744 18.13 -13.72 15.46
CA PHE A 744 17.09 -12.73 15.25
C PHE A 744 15.99 -13.17 14.27
N ALA A 745 16.18 -14.29 13.57
CA ALA A 745 15.22 -14.90 12.66
C ALA A 745 15.25 -16.44 12.79
N PRO A 746 14.83 -16.98 13.95
CA PRO A 746 15.09 -18.38 14.31
C PRO A 746 14.26 -19.41 13.54
N ASN A 747 13.18 -18.99 12.85
CA ASN A 747 12.23 -19.90 12.20
C ASN A 747 12.12 -19.64 10.68
N PRO A 748 13.18 -19.87 9.88
CA PRO A 748 13.05 -19.79 8.43
C PRO A 748 12.04 -20.85 7.96
N GLY A 749 10.99 -20.41 7.26
CA GLY A 749 9.91 -21.30 6.87
C GLY A 749 8.72 -20.58 6.27
N ILE A 750 7.63 -21.32 6.14
CA ILE A 750 6.39 -20.86 5.50
C ILE A 750 5.24 -21.13 6.46
N PHE A 751 4.53 -20.08 6.84
CA PHE A 751 3.24 -20.16 7.50
C PHE A 751 2.14 -20.27 6.44
N THR A 752 1.18 -21.18 6.60
CA THR A 752 0.15 -21.43 5.59
C THR A 752 -1.23 -21.62 6.19
N ASP A 753 -2.24 -21.04 5.55
CA ASP A 753 -3.63 -21.46 5.70
C ASP A 753 -3.89 -22.71 4.83
N LYS A 754 -3.81 -23.91 5.44
CA LYS A 754 -3.80 -25.19 4.73
C LYS A 754 -5.00 -25.42 3.81
N ASP A 755 -6.16 -24.88 4.15
CA ASP A 755 -7.39 -25.11 3.38
C ASP A 755 -7.43 -24.30 2.07
N SER A 756 -6.65 -23.23 1.98
CA SER A 756 -6.63 -22.31 0.84
C SER A 756 -5.32 -22.33 0.05
N VAL A 757 -4.34 -23.15 0.46
CA VAL A 757 -3.02 -23.26 -0.17
C VAL A 757 -2.87 -24.61 -0.87
N LYS A 758 -2.48 -24.59 -2.16
CA LYS A 758 -2.29 -25.81 -2.98
C LYS A 758 -0.94 -25.80 -3.70
N ASN A 759 -0.35 -26.98 -3.86
CA ASN A 759 0.85 -27.21 -4.68
C ASN A 759 2.07 -26.33 -4.31
N THR A 760 2.32 -26.14 -3.01
CA THR A 760 3.51 -25.43 -2.54
C THR A 760 4.75 -26.33 -2.66
N VAL A 761 5.82 -25.80 -3.25
CA VAL A 761 7.12 -26.48 -3.38
C VAL A 761 8.17 -25.74 -2.56
N VAL A 762 8.83 -26.46 -1.66
CA VAL A 762 9.97 -25.99 -0.87
C VAL A 762 11.10 -26.98 -1.08
N ALA A 763 12.13 -26.61 -1.84
CA ALA A 763 13.17 -27.56 -2.25
C ALA A 763 14.50 -26.88 -2.55
N GLY A 764 15.60 -27.58 -2.28
CA GLY A 764 16.96 -27.17 -2.65
C GLY A 764 17.47 -25.90 -1.98
N ASN A 765 16.79 -25.43 -0.94
CA ASN A 765 17.21 -24.27 -0.15
C ASN A 765 18.38 -24.66 0.77
N GLU A 766 19.19 -23.68 1.15
CA GLU A 766 20.37 -23.86 2.01
C GLU A 766 20.23 -23.02 3.30
N ILE A 767 20.56 -23.61 4.45
CA ILE A 767 20.74 -22.87 5.70
C ILE A 767 22.25 -22.70 5.92
N VAL A 768 22.71 -21.45 5.98
CA VAL A 768 24.15 -21.12 6.02
C VAL A 768 24.53 -20.59 7.39
N GLU A 769 25.42 -21.29 8.10
CA GLU A 769 26.03 -20.79 9.34
C GLU A 769 26.98 -19.63 9.06
N LYS A 770 26.99 -18.61 9.93
CA LYS A 770 28.01 -17.57 9.88
C LYS A 770 29.34 -18.15 10.38
N LYS A 771 30.34 -18.16 9.51
CA LYS A 771 31.74 -18.43 9.89
C LYS A 771 32.32 -17.30 10.73
#